data_AF-A0A0M0KKG0-F1
#
_entry.id   AF-A0A0M0KKG0-F1
#
_cell.length_a   1.000
_cell.length_b   1.000
_cell.length_c   1.000
_cell.angle_alpha   90.00
_cell.angle_beta   90.00
_cell.angle_gamma   90.00
#
_symmetry.space_group_name_H-M   'P 1'
#
loop_
_entity.id
_entity.type
_entity.pdbx_description
1 polymer ?
#
loop_
_entity_poly.entity_id
_entity_poly.type
_entity_poly.pdbx_seq_one_letter_code
_entity_poly.pdbx_strand_id
1 'polypeptide(L)'
;MKQSSINEDHNNWDFFGHFVLRSTGFPYEWMKELKMQQTFDLIFQNAKWEQVESKFNQELAIKREQLKAYFDSEDFRQAVFISNPDMYQHIDRYMKHFQSHSRPSKVKRIEKKLFTYLQRFCGKNESASFFGPLNYGQVEPNIDEYWDGSFIETKDLQKREAFLSYWAVKALAKAVAKENELAPYVPLQIPSWIVVRKEYVVLSSGKRINLPAWMMEIMHYIQETSSCLWELQNHFNHIEAGQLKASLEKLISKGLIHREWIIPSTVVHPLHRLLEQLRELPDSPAKNKWCQALDELASEVTKLANLPIVEKRRSFAHLEETFTKLTGEPSRRGKASLYADRFIYYEDAQGHIQEFRFGKPFIEDLQTKLAGSLNMSAAYGEEIWAYYQELGRNVYEDMQVEARNDEKRQLANSGIPFSSFINKLRQTYPDVPQLPKSSFSNKIEAIIREKGTEQRVVKLTSDQLNVFPSNRSFYSLPDLFLQAENIEALRNGDVQIILAKLHHHLLMHNWMTYFYQDKERLERDLVQLVQKLDHEDGTVLSGLEIMRRNKAYYDYPTTVIEYAEKPDSSKESIKLTDLIVVRNDDGHLELQEKNTSRPIELYVPLADQVHYLPFAMFSKPMLLHVPISSGKHTPRIVIDDVVYQRERWFFYTKQLVDLFHQLQGPLLLKKVEEWRQAEGIPEVVYIKGSDVRKPYWVDFKNYFSLELMQQILLENNEITIEEMLPDPHHLWLKSRKGSHSCELRMSVYKLGIKEVSEHA
;
A
#
# COMPACT_ATOMS: atom_id res chain seq x y z
N MET A 1 52.04 18.51 6.40
CA MET A 1 51.32 19.68 5.86
C MET A 1 50.15 19.15 5.03
N LYS A 2 48.94 19.50 5.46
CA LYS A 2 47.61 19.12 4.92
C LYS A 2 47.27 17.62 4.88
N GLN A 3 46.97 17.07 6.06
CA GLN A 3 45.87 16.11 6.21
C GLN A 3 44.58 16.85 5.82
N SER A 4 44.01 16.50 4.67
CA SER A 4 42.60 16.81 4.38
C SER A 4 41.77 15.67 4.95
N SER A 5 40.91 16.01 5.89
CA SER A 5 39.85 15.22 6.49
C SER A 5 38.99 14.52 5.43
N ILE A 6 39.08 13.19 5.36
CA ILE A 6 37.98 12.32 4.94
C ILE A 6 37.54 11.63 6.23
N ASN A 7 36.71 12.32 7.01
CA ASN A 7 35.82 11.71 7.99
C ASN A 7 34.43 11.86 7.34
N GLU A 8 33.99 10.88 6.56
CA GLU A 8 32.64 10.86 6.01
C GLU A 8 31.84 9.72 6.67
N ASP A 9 31.38 9.94 7.91
CA ASP A 9 30.08 9.50 8.43
C ASP A 9 29.41 8.21 7.85
N HIS A 10 30.14 7.09 7.85
CA HIS A 10 29.74 5.81 7.27
C HIS A 10 28.62 5.05 8.04
N ASN A 11 28.00 5.70 9.05
CA ASN A 11 26.89 5.15 9.84
C ASN A 11 25.54 5.83 9.56
N ASN A 12 25.50 6.82 8.68
CA ASN A 12 24.38 7.74 8.61
C ASN A 12 23.29 7.25 7.65
N TRP A 13 22.06 7.30 8.15
CA TRP A 13 20.85 7.19 7.36
C TRP A 13 20.55 8.54 6.74
N ASP A 14 20.14 8.56 5.48
CA ASP A 14 19.71 9.76 4.79
C ASP A 14 18.22 9.71 4.48
N PHE A 15 17.64 10.89 4.39
CA PHE A 15 16.20 11.07 4.21
C PHE A 15 15.93 11.88 2.96
N PHE A 16 14.87 11.50 2.26
CA PHE A 16 14.53 12.11 0.99
C PHE A 16 13.85 13.46 1.20
N GLY A 17 14.13 14.43 0.31
CA GLY A 17 13.64 15.79 0.46
C GLY A 17 12.13 15.98 0.25
N HIS A 18 11.40 14.90 -0.05
CA HIS A 18 9.99 14.91 -0.40
C HIS A 18 9.21 13.95 0.48
N PHE A 19 8.02 14.36 0.89
CA PHE A 19 7.13 13.51 1.68
C PHE A 19 5.65 13.76 1.40
N VAL A 20 4.87 12.75 1.79
CA VAL A 20 3.40 12.79 1.77
C VAL A 20 2.90 12.76 3.20
N LEU A 21 1.94 13.61 3.53
CA LEU A 21 1.23 13.59 4.80
C LEU A 21 -0.22 13.13 4.56
N ARG A 22 -0.59 12.00 5.15
CA ARG A 22 -1.92 11.37 5.01
C ARG A 22 -2.71 11.68 6.26
N SER A 23 -3.91 12.25 6.14
CA SER A 23 -4.73 12.59 7.30
C SER A 23 -6.09 11.91 7.29
N THR A 24 -6.78 11.89 8.43
CA THR A 24 -8.23 11.63 8.45
C THR A 24 -8.95 12.77 7.72
N GLY A 25 -10.02 12.48 6.99
CA GLY A 25 -10.84 13.54 6.38
C GLY A 25 -11.98 14.03 7.27
N PHE A 26 -12.28 13.31 8.36
CA PHE A 26 -13.23 13.75 9.38
C PHE A 26 -12.51 14.04 10.69
N PRO A 27 -13.01 15.00 11.48
CA PRO A 27 -12.38 15.43 12.71
C PRO A 27 -12.55 14.38 13.82
N TYR A 28 -11.54 14.24 14.67
CA TYR A 28 -11.55 13.35 15.83
C TYR A 28 -12.70 13.70 16.80
N GLU A 29 -13.09 14.97 16.87
CA GLU A 29 -14.15 15.50 17.72
C GLU A 29 -15.48 14.77 17.51
N TRP A 30 -15.80 14.31 16.29
CA TRP A 30 -17.02 13.54 16.03
C TRP A 30 -17.10 12.24 16.83
N MET A 31 -15.95 11.65 17.18
CA MET A 31 -15.90 10.50 18.08
C MET A 31 -15.84 10.90 19.55
N LYS A 32 -15.04 11.94 19.87
CA LYS A 32 -14.84 12.44 21.24
C LYS A 32 -16.14 12.95 21.88
N GLU A 33 -16.99 13.61 21.10
CA GLU A 33 -18.23 14.20 21.60
C GLU A 33 -19.30 13.17 21.97
N LEU A 34 -19.12 11.90 21.57
CA LEU A 34 -20.04 10.79 21.87
C LEU A 34 -19.78 10.10 23.23
N LYS A 35 -18.86 10.64 24.05
CA LYS A 35 -18.60 10.15 25.42
C LYS A 35 -19.81 10.32 26.33
N MET A 36 -20.02 9.33 27.20
CA MET A 36 -21.10 9.30 28.20
C MET A 36 -20.67 9.96 29.52
N GLN A 37 -20.06 11.15 29.45
CA GLN A 37 -19.38 11.77 30.59
C GLN A 37 -20.29 11.94 31.81
N GLN A 38 -21.55 12.36 31.61
CA GLN A 38 -22.46 12.64 32.73
C GLN A 38 -22.89 11.35 33.43
N THR A 39 -23.06 10.26 32.67
CA THR A 39 -23.33 8.93 33.24
C THR A 39 -22.13 8.40 34.00
N PHE A 40 -20.92 8.56 33.44
CA PHE A 40 -19.67 8.18 34.11
C PHE A 40 -19.51 8.90 35.45
N ASP A 41 -19.71 10.21 35.49
CA ASP A 41 -19.60 11.00 36.72
C ASP A 41 -20.53 10.45 37.82
N LEU A 42 -21.77 10.10 37.49
CA LEU A 42 -22.71 9.50 38.46
C LEU A 42 -22.32 8.10 38.92
N ILE A 43 -21.81 7.25 38.02
CA ILE A 43 -21.33 5.89 38.36
C ILE A 43 -20.23 5.99 39.43
N PHE A 44 -19.26 6.88 39.24
CA PHE A 44 -18.08 7.00 40.11
C PHE A 44 -18.28 7.93 41.31
N GLN A 45 -19.37 8.69 41.35
CA GLN A 45 -19.84 9.40 42.56
C GLN A 45 -20.72 8.51 43.46
N ASN A 46 -20.88 7.22 43.14
CA ASN A 46 -21.74 6.29 43.86
C ASN A 46 -23.20 6.77 43.98
N ALA A 47 -23.73 7.41 42.93
CA ALA A 47 -25.12 7.81 42.87
C ALA A 47 -26.07 6.59 42.91
N LYS A 48 -27.35 6.82 43.22
CA LYS A 48 -28.37 5.76 43.20
C LYS A 48 -28.51 5.19 41.78
N TRP A 49 -28.65 3.88 41.66
CA TRP A 49 -28.66 3.23 40.34
C TRP A 49 -29.82 3.69 39.44
N GLU A 50 -30.99 4.01 40.02
CA GLU A 50 -32.11 4.58 39.27
C GLU A 50 -31.75 5.94 38.65
N GLN A 51 -30.93 6.74 39.34
CA GLN A 51 -30.43 8.01 38.81
C GLN A 51 -29.43 7.79 37.68
N VAL A 52 -28.54 6.81 37.82
CA VAL A 52 -27.57 6.42 36.79
C VAL A 52 -28.29 5.94 35.53
N GLU A 53 -29.28 5.05 35.66
CA GLU A 53 -30.05 4.54 34.52
C GLU A 53 -30.86 5.64 33.84
N SER A 54 -31.52 6.50 34.62
CA SER A 54 -32.25 7.65 34.08
C SER A 54 -31.30 8.57 33.29
N LYS A 55 -30.13 8.86 33.86
CA LYS A 55 -29.14 9.73 33.22
C LYS A 55 -28.54 9.11 31.96
N PHE A 56 -28.22 7.81 32.01
CA PHE A 56 -27.74 7.07 30.84
C PHE A 56 -28.74 7.14 29.70
N ASN A 57 -30.02 6.92 29.96
CA ASN A 57 -31.05 6.96 28.91
C ASN A 57 -31.19 8.36 28.29
N GLN A 58 -31.14 9.41 29.11
CA GLN A 58 -31.16 10.81 28.64
C GLN A 58 -29.92 11.14 27.81
N GLU A 59 -28.73 10.83 28.32
CA GLU A 59 -27.47 11.12 27.64
C GLU A 59 -27.35 10.31 26.35
N LEU A 60 -27.74 9.03 26.35
CA LEU A 60 -27.75 8.19 25.15
C LEU A 60 -28.69 8.75 24.09
N ALA A 61 -29.88 9.22 24.47
CA ALA A 61 -30.81 9.86 23.54
C ALA A 61 -30.18 11.09 22.86
N ILE A 62 -29.48 11.92 23.63
CA ILE A 62 -28.73 13.09 23.11
C ILE A 62 -27.63 12.64 22.16
N LYS A 63 -26.79 11.67 22.57
CA LYS A 63 -25.69 11.18 21.73
C LYS A 63 -26.18 10.51 20.45
N ARG A 64 -27.37 9.90 20.47
CA ARG A 64 -28.00 9.32 19.27
C ARG A 64 -28.53 10.40 18.31
N GLU A 65 -29.06 11.52 18.80
CA GLU A 65 -29.40 12.66 17.93
C GLU A 65 -28.14 13.23 17.25
N GLN A 66 -27.05 13.35 18.01
CA GLN A 66 -25.76 13.79 17.48
C GLN A 66 -25.21 12.82 16.42
N LEU A 67 -25.25 11.51 16.71
CA LEU A 67 -24.84 10.48 15.76
C LEU A 67 -25.69 10.51 14.48
N LYS A 68 -27.00 10.73 14.62
CA LYS A 68 -27.90 10.94 13.48
C LYS A 68 -27.48 12.16 12.66
N ALA A 69 -27.16 13.29 13.29
CA ALA A 69 -26.71 14.49 12.58
C ALA A 69 -25.42 14.22 11.77
N TYR A 70 -24.44 13.50 12.34
CA TYR A 70 -23.25 13.09 11.59
C TYR A 70 -23.60 12.19 10.41
N PHE A 71 -24.44 11.17 10.62
CA PHE A 71 -24.85 10.24 9.56
C PHE A 71 -25.65 10.90 8.44
N ASP A 72 -26.35 11.99 8.74
CA ASP A 72 -27.15 12.73 7.77
C ASP A 72 -26.35 13.79 7.02
N SER A 73 -25.14 14.12 7.48
CA SER A 73 -24.28 15.08 6.80
C SER A 73 -23.94 14.63 5.38
N GLU A 74 -23.86 15.61 4.48
CA GLU A 74 -23.52 15.40 3.07
C GLU A 74 -22.19 14.65 2.92
N ASP A 75 -21.16 15.10 3.63
CA ASP A 75 -19.83 14.50 3.61
C ASP A 75 -19.87 13.04 4.08
N PHE A 76 -20.54 12.72 5.19
CA PHE A 76 -20.60 11.33 5.67
C PHE A 76 -21.34 10.41 4.69
N ARG A 77 -22.47 10.89 4.15
CA ARG A 77 -23.26 10.17 3.14
C ARG A 77 -22.42 9.89 1.89
N GLN A 78 -21.63 10.86 1.42
CA GLN A 78 -20.70 10.68 0.30
C GLN A 78 -19.58 9.70 0.63
N ALA A 79 -18.95 9.82 1.80
CA ALA A 79 -17.84 8.95 2.21
C ALA A 79 -18.29 7.48 2.31
N VAL A 80 -19.47 7.21 2.90
CA VAL A 80 -20.06 5.87 2.93
C VAL A 80 -20.37 5.37 1.53
N PHE A 81 -20.96 6.20 0.66
CA PHE A 81 -21.28 5.82 -0.71
C PHE A 81 -20.03 5.45 -1.53
N ILE A 82 -18.99 6.28 -1.47
CA ILE A 82 -17.74 6.05 -2.20
C ILE A 82 -17.00 4.82 -1.64
N SER A 83 -16.99 4.64 -0.32
CA SER A 83 -16.37 3.45 0.27
C SER A 83 -17.16 2.17 -0.02
N ASN A 84 -18.49 2.24 -0.02
CA ASN A 84 -19.39 1.12 -0.29
C ASN A 84 -20.83 1.60 -0.63
N PRO A 85 -21.20 1.68 -1.93
CA PRO A 85 -22.52 2.10 -2.37
C PRO A 85 -23.68 1.30 -1.75
N ASP A 86 -23.48 0.01 -1.50
CA ASP A 86 -24.51 -0.88 -0.92
C ASP A 86 -24.79 -0.56 0.56
N MET A 87 -23.88 0.16 1.23
CA MET A 87 -24.09 0.64 2.60
C MET A 87 -24.92 1.92 2.66
N TYR A 88 -25.05 2.67 1.56
CA TYR A 88 -25.79 3.92 1.53
C TYR A 88 -27.25 3.76 1.97
N GLN A 89 -27.94 2.72 1.47
CA GLN A 89 -29.34 2.43 1.83
C GLN A 89 -29.55 2.21 3.35
N HIS A 90 -28.49 1.85 4.08
CA HIS A 90 -28.57 1.70 5.53
C HIS A 90 -28.71 3.05 6.23
N ILE A 91 -28.15 4.13 5.68
CA ILE A 91 -28.34 5.49 6.19
C ILE A 91 -29.82 5.88 6.03
N ASP A 92 -30.39 5.75 4.84
CA ASP A 92 -31.80 6.10 4.60
C ASP A 92 -32.75 5.29 5.50
N ARG A 93 -32.46 3.99 5.67
CA ARG A 93 -33.21 3.13 6.58
C ARG A 93 -33.06 3.53 8.04
N TYR A 94 -31.87 3.98 8.45
CA TYR A 94 -31.63 4.51 9.78
C TYR A 94 -32.48 5.75 10.00
N MET A 95 -32.41 6.73 9.09
CA MET A 95 -33.19 7.98 9.18
C MET A 95 -34.70 7.73 9.24
N LYS A 96 -35.23 6.83 8.40
CA LYS A 96 -36.66 6.50 8.36
C LYS A 96 -37.19 5.93 9.68
N HIS A 97 -36.38 5.16 10.40
CA HIS A 97 -36.79 4.45 11.61
C HIS A 97 -36.19 5.05 12.90
N PHE A 98 -35.48 6.17 12.79
CA PHE A 98 -34.81 6.76 13.93
C PHE A 98 -35.81 7.41 14.89
N GLN A 99 -35.61 7.12 16.17
CA GLN A 99 -36.24 7.79 17.30
C GLN A 99 -35.17 7.87 18.39
N SER A 100 -34.92 9.03 18.99
CA SER A 100 -33.84 9.20 19.98
C SER A 100 -34.02 8.34 21.23
N HIS A 101 -35.25 8.24 21.72
CA HIS A 101 -35.59 7.54 22.96
C HIS A 101 -35.91 6.05 22.76
N SER A 102 -36.05 5.60 21.51
CA SER A 102 -36.36 4.20 21.17
C SER A 102 -35.27 3.61 20.29
N ARG A 103 -34.69 2.48 20.71
CA ARG A 103 -33.57 1.83 20.02
C ARG A 103 -33.84 0.34 19.78
N PRO A 104 -34.82 -0.04 18.92
CA PRO A 104 -35.07 -1.44 18.60
C PRO A 104 -33.84 -2.12 18.01
N SER A 105 -33.73 -3.45 18.16
CA SER A 105 -32.57 -4.24 17.72
C SER A 105 -32.18 -4.02 16.25
N LYS A 106 -33.18 -3.78 15.38
CA LYS A 106 -32.94 -3.47 13.96
C LYS A 106 -32.23 -2.13 13.76
N VAL A 107 -32.64 -1.09 14.48
CA VAL A 107 -32.01 0.25 14.44
C VAL A 107 -30.61 0.17 15.03
N LYS A 108 -30.47 -0.47 16.21
CA LYS A 108 -29.18 -0.72 16.87
C LYS A 108 -28.16 -1.39 15.94
N ARG A 109 -28.58 -2.42 15.19
CA ARG A 109 -27.71 -3.13 14.24
C ARG A 109 -27.21 -2.23 13.11
N ILE A 110 -28.08 -1.36 12.59
CA ILE A 110 -27.71 -0.40 11.54
C ILE A 110 -26.75 0.65 12.11
N GLU A 111 -27.08 1.19 13.29
CA GLU A 111 -26.29 2.19 13.99
C GLU A 111 -24.86 1.71 14.25
N LYS A 112 -24.68 0.48 14.76
CA LYS A 112 -23.38 -0.17 14.93
C LYS A 112 -22.58 -0.19 13.62
N LYS A 113 -23.21 -0.60 12.52
CA LYS A 113 -22.55 -0.67 11.20
C LYS A 113 -22.10 0.71 10.74
N LEU A 114 -22.96 1.73 10.84
CA LEU A 114 -22.60 3.10 10.46
C LEU A 114 -21.51 3.68 11.37
N PHE A 115 -21.53 3.36 12.66
CA PHE A 115 -20.47 3.73 13.60
C PHE A 115 -19.10 3.16 13.20
N THR A 116 -19.04 1.95 12.62
CA THR A 116 -17.75 1.42 12.10
C THR A 116 -17.14 2.28 10.99
N TYR A 117 -17.97 2.94 10.16
CA TYR A 117 -17.52 3.89 9.15
C TYR A 117 -17.12 5.22 9.78
N LEU A 118 -17.91 5.73 10.74
CA LEU A 118 -17.60 6.96 11.47
C LEU A 118 -16.20 6.89 12.10
N GLN A 119 -15.93 5.85 12.89
CA GLN A 119 -14.62 5.72 13.54
C GLN A 119 -13.48 5.50 12.55
N ARG A 120 -13.76 4.81 11.43
CA ARG A 120 -12.78 4.62 10.35
C ARG A 120 -12.38 5.96 9.74
N PHE A 121 -13.35 6.84 9.48
CA PHE A 121 -13.11 8.12 8.83
C PHE A 121 -12.51 9.18 9.77
N CYS A 122 -12.70 9.05 11.09
CA CYS A 122 -12.18 9.99 12.09
C CYS A 122 -10.89 9.52 12.78
N GLY A 123 -10.58 8.22 12.73
CA GLY A 123 -9.49 7.63 13.52
C GLY A 123 -8.46 6.84 12.72
N LYS A 124 -8.56 6.80 11.38
CA LYS A 124 -7.60 6.10 10.52
C LYS A 124 -7.15 6.97 9.35
N ASN A 125 -5.84 7.05 9.17
CA ASN A 125 -5.21 7.76 8.04
C ASN A 125 -5.29 6.89 6.78
N GLU A 126 -6.52 6.77 6.27
CA GLU A 126 -6.78 6.17 4.98
C GLU A 126 -6.22 7.05 3.87
N SER A 127 -6.05 6.48 2.70
CA SER A 127 -5.61 7.23 1.53
C SER A 127 -6.62 6.98 0.43
N ALA A 128 -7.84 7.47 0.64
CA ALA A 128 -9.00 7.21 -0.20
C ALA A 128 -9.92 8.42 -0.19
N SER A 129 -10.09 9.05 -1.37
CA SER A 129 -10.96 10.21 -1.55
C SER A 129 -10.71 11.31 -0.52
N PHE A 130 -11.70 12.16 -0.26
CA PHE A 130 -11.62 13.27 0.69
C PHE A 130 -11.68 12.84 2.16
N PHE A 131 -12.04 11.60 2.46
CA PHE A 131 -12.09 11.07 3.83
C PHE A 131 -10.76 10.45 4.28
N GLY A 132 -9.77 10.43 3.39
CA GLY A 132 -8.37 10.16 3.66
C GLY A 132 -7.49 10.94 2.68
N PRO A 133 -7.49 12.29 2.75
CA PRO A 133 -6.81 13.13 1.76
C PRO A 133 -5.29 13.07 1.93
N LEU A 134 -4.59 13.38 0.83
CA LEU A 134 -3.13 13.46 0.79
C LEU A 134 -2.68 14.92 0.79
N ASN A 135 -1.71 15.24 1.63
CA ASN A 135 -1.00 16.50 1.66
C ASN A 135 0.47 16.24 1.35
N TYR A 136 1.21 17.30 1.07
CA TYR A 136 2.58 17.19 0.57
C TYR A 136 3.47 18.20 1.27
N GLY A 137 4.74 17.86 1.40
CA GLY A 137 5.73 18.77 1.91
C GLY A 137 7.12 18.43 1.43
N GLN A 138 8.05 19.31 1.80
CA GLN A 138 9.44 19.25 1.43
C GLN A 138 10.33 19.45 2.66
N VAL A 139 11.55 19.00 2.54
CA VAL A 139 12.64 19.34 3.45
C VAL A 139 13.44 20.46 2.82
N GLU A 140 13.63 21.54 3.56
CA GLU A 140 14.39 22.71 3.13
C GLU A 140 15.47 23.01 4.17
N PRO A 141 16.71 22.49 3.97
CA PRO A 141 17.79 22.57 4.97
C PRO A 141 18.29 23.99 5.29
N ASN A 142 17.83 25.00 4.55
CA ASN A 142 18.10 26.41 4.80
C ASN A 142 17.11 27.07 5.78
N ILE A 143 16.13 26.33 6.28
CA ILE A 143 15.19 26.77 7.32
C ILE A 143 15.72 26.33 8.69
N ASP A 144 15.84 27.29 9.62
CA ASP A 144 16.34 27.07 10.98
C ASP A 144 15.23 26.61 11.94
N GLU A 145 13.96 26.85 11.61
CA GLU A 145 12.81 26.32 12.35
C GLU A 145 12.61 24.81 12.09
N TYR A 146 12.05 24.09 13.07
CA TYR A 146 11.75 22.67 12.91
C TYR A 146 10.71 22.46 11.79
N TRP A 147 9.68 23.31 11.77
CA TRP A 147 8.60 23.31 10.77
C TRP A 147 8.19 24.73 10.39
N ASP A 148 7.96 24.93 9.09
CA ASP A 148 7.35 26.13 8.51
C ASP A 148 6.26 25.74 7.50
N GLY A 149 5.20 26.53 7.41
CA GLY A 149 4.10 26.20 6.49
C GLY A 149 2.84 27.01 6.69
N SER A 150 1.87 26.76 5.82
CA SER A 150 0.59 27.45 5.78
C SER A 150 -0.57 26.52 5.39
N PHE A 151 -1.77 26.87 5.85
CA PHE A 151 -3.00 26.13 5.61
C PHE A 151 -4.00 26.99 4.84
N ILE A 152 -4.86 26.35 4.06
CA ILE A 152 -6.00 27.03 3.45
C ILE A 152 -7.12 27.15 4.48
N GLU A 153 -7.36 28.36 4.98
CA GLU A 153 -8.38 28.60 6.02
C GLU A 153 -9.82 28.44 5.52
N THR A 154 -10.05 28.62 4.22
CA THR A 154 -11.41 28.68 3.64
C THR A 154 -11.97 27.34 3.17
N LYS A 155 -11.15 26.30 3.04
CA LYS A 155 -11.53 25.00 2.45
C LYS A 155 -10.82 23.85 3.15
N ASP A 156 -11.50 22.70 3.24
CA ASP A 156 -10.92 21.46 3.80
C ASP A 156 -10.11 20.65 2.77
N LEU A 157 -10.24 20.99 1.48
CA LEU A 157 -9.59 20.30 0.36
C LEU A 157 -9.13 21.32 -0.67
N GLN A 158 -7.98 21.05 -1.29
CA GLN A 158 -7.49 21.78 -2.44
C GLN A 158 -8.06 21.26 -3.75
N LYS A 159 -7.99 19.93 -3.92
CA LYS A 159 -8.39 19.22 -5.13
C LYS A 159 -9.12 17.94 -4.76
N ARG A 160 -10.06 17.54 -5.61
CA ARG A 160 -10.74 16.26 -5.55
C ARG A 160 -11.04 15.84 -6.97
N GLU A 161 -10.67 14.62 -7.32
CA GLU A 161 -10.82 14.10 -8.68
C GLU A 161 -11.38 12.68 -8.65
N ALA A 162 -12.16 12.34 -9.66
CA ALA A 162 -12.72 11.01 -9.87
C ALA A 162 -12.03 10.37 -11.08
N PHE A 163 -11.74 9.08 -10.95
CA PHE A 163 -10.96 8.31 -11.91
C PHE A 163 -11.69 7.03 -12.28
N LEU A 164 -11.54 6.59 -13.52
CA LEU A 164 -11.93 5.23 -13.89
C LEU A 164 -10.94 4.22 -13.33
N SER A 165 -11.46 3.16 -12.75
CA SER A 165 -10.66 2.03 -12.29
C SER A 165 -9.96 1.37 -13.48
N TYR A 166 -8.69 1.01 -13.31
CA TYR A 166 -7.86 0.45 -14.39
C TYR A 166 -8.53 -0.77 -15.08
N TRP A 167 -9.17 -1.62 -14.29
CA TRP A 167 -9.88 -2.78 -14.83
C TRP A 167 -11.09 -2.45 -15.70
N ALA A 168 -11.79 -1.36 -15.39
CA ALA A 168 -12.93 -0.92 -16.16
C ALA A 168 -12.44 -0.50 -17.55
N VAL A 169 -11.32 0.21 -17.61
CA VAL A 169 -10.68 0.55 -18.89
C VAL A 169 -10.18 -0.69 -19.63
N LYS A 170 -9.56 -1.66 -18.96
CA LYS A 170 -9.19 -2.94 -19.62
C LYS A 170 -10.42 -3.70 -20.15
N ALA A 171 -11.57 -3.61 -19.49
CA ALA A 171 -12.82 -4.20 -19.98
C ALA A 171 -13.38 -3.44 -21.20
N LEU A 172 -13.37 -2.11 -21.16
CA LEU A 172 -13.71 -1.26 -22.31
C LEU A 172 -12.80 -1.56 -23.51
N ALA A 173 -11.49 -1.63 -23.30
CA ALA A 173 -10.51 -1.99 -24.32
C ALA A 173 -10.82 -3.37 -24.95
N LYS A 174 -11.16 -4.36 -24.14
CA LYS A 174 -11.58 -5.68 -24.64
C LYS A 174 -12.87 -5.62 -25.46
N ALA A 175 -13.80 -4.75 -25.11
CA ALA A 175 -15.04 -4.56 -25.87
C ALA A 175 -14.76 -3.90 -27.23
N VAL A 176 -13.92 -2.85 -27.24
CA VAL A 176 -13.44 -2.19 -28.47
C VAL A 176 -12.71 -3.18 -29.38
N ALA A 177 -11.87 -4.05 -28.80
CA ALA A 177 -11.12 -5.06 -29.57
C ALA A 177 -12.01 -6.13 -30.23
N LYS A 178 -13.27 -6.29 -29.81
CA LYS A 178 -14.25 -7.20 -30.42
C LYS A 178 -15.04 -6.55 -31.57
N GLU A 179 -14.96 -5.23 -31.74
CA GLU A 179 -15.63 -4.52 -32.83
C GLU A 179 -15.00 -4.91 -34.17
N ASN A 180 -15.80 -5.42 -35.11
CA ASN A 180 -15.28 -6.07 -36.32
C ASN A 180 -14.41 -5.15 -37.19
N GLU A 181 -14.78 -3.87 -37.30
CA GLU A 181 -14.02 -2.87 -38.06
C GLU A 181 -12.70 -2.49 -37.38
N LEU A 182 -12.59 -2.66 -36.06
CA LEU A 182 -11.41 -2.28 -35.27
C LEU A 182 -10.49 -3.47 -34.98
N ALA A 183 -11.01 -4.70 -34.97
CA ALA A 183 -10.28 -5.92 -34.67
C ALA A 183 -8.98 -6.11 -35.49
N PRO A 184 -8.90 -5.73 -36.79
CA PRO A 184 -7.65 -5.81 -37.56
C PRO A 184 -6.55 -4.86 -37.07
N TYR A 185 -6.91 -3.78 -36.37
CA TYR A 185 -5.99 -2.75 -35.88
C TYR A 185 -5.55 -2.98 -34.44
N VAL A 186 -6.10 -3.99 -33.75
CA VAL A 186 -5.70 -4.29 -32.37
C VAL A 186 -4.26 -4.84 -32.36
N PRO A 187 -3.36 -4.27 -31.55
CA PRO A 187 -1.97 -4.72 -31.47
C PRO A 187 -1.83 -6.19 -31.07
N LEU A 188 -0.82 -6.85 -31.66
CA LEU A 188 -0.40 -8.21 -31.31
C LEU A 188 0.83 -8.12 -30.41
N GLN A 189 0.84 -8.91 -29.35
CA GLN A 189 1.90 -8.90 -28.35
C GLN A 189 2.39 -10.31 -28.05
N ILE A 190 3.71 -10.47 -27.94
CA ILE A 190 4.31 -11.70 -27.45
C ILE A 190 4.44 -11.59 -25.92
N PRO A 191 3.84 -12.51 -25.14
CA PRO A 191 3.97 -12.52 -23.70
C PRO A 191 5.44 -12.57 -23.24
N SER A 192 5.79 -11.85 -22.18
CA SER A 192 7.18 -11.68 -21.71
C SER A 192 7.87 -12.99 -21.26
N TRP A 193 7.08 -14.03 -20.99
CA TRP A 193 7.57 -15.38 -20.68
C TRP A 193 7.83 -16.25 -21.91
N ILE A 194 7.67 -15.72 -23.13
CA ILE A 194 7.97 -16.39 -24.40
C ILE A 194 9.22 -15.77 -25.02
N VAL A 195 10.15 -16.65 -25.39
CA VAL A 195 11.38 -16.24 -26.07
C VAL A 195 11.31 -16.55 -27.53
N VAL A 196 11.44 -15.53 -28.37
CA VAL A 196 11.63 -15.71 -29.80
C VAL A 196 13.12 -15.90 -30.08
N ARG A 197 13.50 -17.07 -30.61
CA ARG A 197 14.83 -17.34 -31.16
C ARG A 197 14.73 -17.32 -32.67
N LYS A 198 15.87 -17.37 -33.36
CA LYS A 198 15.94 -17.30 -34.83
C LYS A 198 15.01 -18.30 -35.56
N GLU A 199 14.88 -19.52 -35.03
CA GLU A 199 14.16 -20.62 -35.73
C GLU A 199 13.02 -21.24 -34.90
N TYR A 200 12.88 -20.85 -33.63
CA TYR A 200 11.91 -21.46 -32.71
C TYR A 200 11.54 -20.50 -31.58
N VAL A 201 10.44 -20.80 -30.89
CA VAL A 201 10.07 -20.12 -29.65
C VAL A 201 10.26 -21.02 -28.43
N VAL A 202 10.61 -20.43 -27.30
CA VAL A 202 10.80 -21.13 -26.02
C VAL A 202 9.78 -20.66 -25.02
N LEU A 203 9.06 -21.60 -24.41
CA LEU A 203 8.14 -21.32 -23.30
C LEU A 203 8.90 -21.24 -21.96
N SER A 204 8.27 -20.66 -20.93
CA SER A 204 8.81 -20.64 -19.56
C SER A 204 9.09 -22.02 -18.95
N SER A 205 8.49 -23.08 -19.49
CA SER A 205 8.80 -24.48 -19.15
C SER A 205 10.08 -25.02 -19.79
N GLY A 206 10.76 -24.23 -20.62
CA GLY A 206 11.88 -24.66 -21.46
C GLY A 206 11.46 -25.40 -22.73
N LYS A 207 10.17 -25.68 -22.92
CA LYS A 207 9.66 -26.34 -24.14
C LYS A 207 9.94 -25.49 -25.37
N ARG A 208 10.56 -26.10 -26.37
CA ARG A 208 10.80 -25.50 -27.70
C ARG A 208 9.62 -25.79 -28.62
N ILE A 209 9.17 -24.77 -29.35
CA ILE A 209 8.14 -24.89 -30.38
C ILE A 209 8.73 -24.37 -31.68
N ASN A 210 8.88 -25.28 -32.65
CA ASN A 210 9.31 -24.92 -33.99
C ASN A 210 8.10 -24.39 -34.77
N LEU A 211 8.28 -23.26 -35.43
CA LEU A 211 7.30 -22.69 -36.37
C LEU A 211 7.95 -22.62 -37.76
N PRO A 212 7.17 -22.66 -38.85
CA PRO A 212 7.68 -22.40 -40.20
C PRO A 212 8.44 -21.06 -40.27
N ALA A 213 9.46 -20.97 -41.14
CA ALA A 213 10.33 -19.78 -41.26
C ALA A 213 9.55 -18.47 -41.42
N TRP A 214 8.55 -18.45 -42.31
CA TRP A 214 7.69 -17.28 -42.52
C TRP A 214 6.87 -16.88 -41.26
N MET A 215 6.52 -17.84 -40.38
CA MET A 215 5.86 -17.53 -39.11
C MET A 215 6.86 -16.98 -38.09
N MET A 216 8.11 -17.43 -38.12
CA MET A 216 9.17 -16.88 -37.28
C MET A 216 9.50 -15.44 -37.67
N GLU A 217 9.52 -15.12 -38.97
CA GLU A 217 9.64 -13.74 -39.46
C GLU A 217 8.51 -12.85 -38.92
N ILE A 218 7.27 -13.33 -38.92
CA ILE A 218 6.13 -12.61 -38.31
C ILE A 218 6.32 -12.45 -36.80
N MET A 219 6.76 -13.50 -36.08
CA MET A 219 7.01 -13.41 -34.63
C MET A 219 8.08 -12.36 -34.31
N HIS A 220 9.16 -12.30 -35.09
CA HIS A 220 10.20 -11.27 -34.95
C HIS A 220 9.65 -9.88 -35.23
N TYR A 221 8.90 -9.72 -36.32
CA TYR A 221 8.28 -8.44 -36.65
C TYR A 221 7.34 -7.95 -35.54
N ILE A 222 6.46 -8.82 -35.02
CA ILE A 222 5.57 -8.50 -33.88
C ILE A 222 6.38 -8.13 -32.64
N GLN A 223 7.51 -8.81 -32.39
CA GLN A 223 8.37 -8.51 -31.24
C GLN A 223 8.96 -7.10 -31.32
N GLU A 224 9.33 -6.63 -32.53
CA GLU A 224 9.99 -5.36 -32.77
C GLU A 224 9.00 -4.19 -32.85
N THR A 225 7.84 -4.39 -33.49
CA THR A 225 6.92 -3.29 -33.82
C THR A 225 5.66 -3.25 -32.97
N SER A 226 5.34 -4.35 -32.25
CA SER A 226 4.01 -4.55 -31.64
C SER A 226 2.85 -4.38 -32.63
N SER A 227 3.06 -4.81 -33.89
CA SER A 227 2.13 -4.57 -34.99
C SER A 227 0.75 -5.21 -34.86
N CYS A 228 -0.20 -4.74 -35.69
CA CYS A 228 -1.54 -5.30 -35.81
C CYS A 228 -1.72 -6.17 -37.08
N LEU A 229 -2.86 -6.84 -37.23
CA LEU A 229 -3.16 -7.68 -38.41
C LEU A 229 -3.11 -6.88 -39.71
N TRP A 230 -3.64 -5.65 -39.72
CA TRP A 230 -3.65 -4.80 -40.90
C TRP A 230 -2.23 -4.46 -41.38
N GLU A 231 -1.34 -4.09 -40.45
CA GLU A 231 0.07 -3.83 -40.76
C GLU A 231 0.79 -5.06 -41.27
N LEU A 232 0.56 -6.22 -40.64
CA LEU A 232 1.13 -7.49 -41.08
C LEU A 232 0.66 -7.87 -42.48
N GLN A 233 -0.61 -7.66 -42.83
CA GLN A 233 -1.14 -7.92 -44.17
C GLN A 233 -0.48 -7.02 -45.23
N ASN A 234 -0.20 -5.76 -44.88
CA ASN A 234 0.49 -4.83 -45.79
C ASN A 234 1.97 -5.15 -45.93
N HIS A 235 2.66 -5.49 -44.83
CA HIS A 235 4.08 -5.80 -44.83
C HIS A 235 4.38 -7.16 -45.48
N PHE A 236 3.61 -8.19 -45.13
CA PHE A 236 3.72 -9.56 -45.66
C PHE A 236 2.69 -9.81 -46.78
N ASN A 237 2.61 -8.89 -47.74
CA ASN A 237 1.61 -8.94 -48.84
C ASN A 237 1.74 -10.15 -49.78
N HIS A 238 2.85 -10.88 -49.71
CA HIS A 238 3.08 -12.13 -50.44
C HIS A 238 2.40 -13.33 -49.78
N ILE A 239 1.94 -13.20 -48.53
CA ILE A 239 1.19 -14.24 -47.80
C ILE A 239 -0.30 -13.99 -48.00
N GLU A 240 -1.05 -15.04 -48.33
CA GLU A 240 -2.49 -14.94 -48.48
C GLU A 240 -3.14 -14.45 -47.17
N ALA A 241 -3.95 -13.38 -47.25
CA ALA A 241 -4.54 -12.73 -46.09
C ALA A 241 -5.35 -13.70 -45.19
N GLY A 242 -6.06 -14.67 -45.79
CA GLY A 242 -6.80 -15.70 -45.08
C GLY A 242 -5.90 -16.66 -44.31
N GLN A 243 -4.78 -17.08 -44.93
CA GLN A 243 -3.78 -17.94 -44.31
C GLN A 243 -3.09 -17.24 -43.12
N LEU A 244 -2.71 -15.97 -43.29
CA LEU A 244 -2.08 -15.17 -42.23
C LEU A 244 -3.01 -15.05 -41.03
N LYS A 245 -4.27 -14.65 -41.26
CA LYS A 245 -5.28 -14.52 -40.21
C LYS A 245 -5.50 -15.83 -39.46
N ALA A 246 -5.71 -16.94 -40.18
CA ALA A 246 -5.92 -18.26 -39.57
C ALA A 246 -4.72 -18.71 -38.72
N SER A 247 -3.50 -18.39 -39.17
CA SER A 247 -2.27 -18.75 -38.45
C SER A 247 -2.09 -17.92 -37.19
N LEU A 248 -2.39 -16.62 -37.22
CA LEU A 248 -2.37 -15.75 -36.04
C LEU A 248 -3.41 -16.18 -35.01
N GLU A 249 -4.64 -16.52 -35.42
CA GLU A 249 -5.66 -17.05 -34.49
C GLU A 249 -5.22 -18.38 -33.84
N LYS A 250 -4.44 -19.21 -34.55
CA LYS A 250 -3.84 -20.41 -33.98
C LYS A 250 -2.74 -20.10 -32.97
N LEU A 251 -1.96 -19.03 -33.15
CA LEU A 251 -0.97 -18.59 -32.17
C LEU A 251 -1.64 -17.98 -30.93
N ILE A 252 -2.69 -17.19 -31.14
CA ILE A 252 -3.50 -16.59 -30.07
C ILE A 252 -4.17 -17.68 -29.21
N SER A 253 -4.82 -18.66 -29.82
CA SER A 253 -5.46 -19.77 -29.09
C SER A 253 -4.48 -20.65 -28.32
N LYS A 254 -3.20 -20.67 -28.71
CA LYS A 254 -2.12 -21.34 -27.99
C LYS A 254 -1.45 -20.47 -26.91
N GLY A 255 -1.87 -19.21 -26.75
CA GLY A 255 -1.25 -18.26 -25.82
C GLY A 255 0.17 -17.85 -26.21
N LEU A 256 0.54 -17.99 -27.49
CA LEU A 256 1.85 -17.56 -28.01
C LEU A 256 1.88 -16.07 -28.36
N ILE A 257 0.71 -15.50 -28.64
CA ILE A 257 0.48 -14.08 -28.93
C ILE A 257 -0.81 -13.67 -28.22
N HIS A 258 -0.87 -12.45 -27.69
CA HIS A 258 -2.09 -11.80 -27.24
C HIS A 258 -2.51 -10.73 -28.24
N ARG A 259 -3.82 -10.54 -28.43
CA ARG A 259 -4.38 -9.44 -29.21
C ARG A 259 -5.13 -8.50 -28.27
N GLU A 260 -4.50 -7.39 -27.91
CA GLU A 260 -5.06 -6.42 -26.97
C GLU A 260 -4.49 -5.00 -27.16
N TRP A 261 -5.29 -3.99 -26.80
CA TRP A 261 -4.82 -2.61 -26.72
C TRP A 261 -3.78 -2.43 -25.62
N ILE A 262 -2.77 -1.60 -25.89
CA ILE A 262 -1.63 -1.40 -25.00
C ILE A 262 -1.98 -0.30 -24.01
N ILE A 263 -2.23 -0.67 -22.75
CA ILE A 263 -2.57 0.30 -21.70
C ILE A 263 -1.61 0.06 -20.53
N PRO A 264 -0.53 0.86 -20.42
CA PRO A 264 0.45 0.67 -19.35
C PRO A 264 -0.21 0.68 -17.97
N SER A 265 0.25 -0.19 -17.08
CA SER A 265 -0.19 -0.25 -15.68
C SER A 265 0.16 1.02 -14.89
N THR A 266 1.17 1.76 -15.36
CA THR A 266 1.78 2.90 -14.69
C THR A 266 1.03 4.22 -14.92
N VAL A 267 0.14 4.31 -15.91
CA VAL A 267 -0.56 5.57 -16.20
C VAL A 267 -1.73 5.84 -15.25
N VAL A 268 -1.91 7.10 -14.89
CA VAL A 268 -3.01 7.55 -14.02
C VAL A 268 -4.36 7.44 -14.73
N HIS A 269 -4.40 7.90 -15.99
CA HIS A 269 -5.60 8.04 -16.81
C HIS A 269 -5.59 7.00 -17.95
N PRO A 270 -5.82 5.70 -17.66
CA PRO A 270 -5.71 4.64 -18.66
C PRO A 270 -6.67 4.81 -19.84
N LEU A 271 -7.82 5.47 -19.64
CA LEU A 271 -8.77 5.73 -20.71
C LEU A 271 -8.21 6.68 -21.78
N HIS A 272 -7.40 7.66 -21.39
CA HIS A 272 -6.73 8.55 -22.36
C HIS A 272 -5.82 7.77 -23.30
N ARG A 273 -5.03 6.81 -22.78
CA ARG A 273 -4.15 5.97 -23.62
C ARG A 273 -4.92 5.11 -24.62
N LEU A 274 -6.11 4.65 -24.25
CA LEU A 274 -6.99 3.95 -25.19
C LEU A 274 -7.54 4.90 -26.27
N LEU A 275 -8.00 6.09 -25.87
CA LEU A 275 -8.50 7.11 -26.80
C LEU A 275 -7.44 7.59 -27.79
N GLU A 276 -6.19 7.78 -27.33
CA GLU A 276 -5.05 8.12 -28.18
C GLU A 276 -4.86 7.08 -29.29
N GLN A 277 -4.74 5.80 -28.93
CA GLN A 277 -4.62 4.70 -29.89
C GLN A 277 -5.80 4.62 -30.88
N LEU A 278 -7.03 4.85 -30.42
CA LEU A 278 -8.20 4.82 -31.30
C LEU A 278 -8.24 6.00 -32.27
N ARG A 279 -7.80 7.18 -31.84
CA ARG A 279 -7.80 8.39 -32.66
C ARG A 279 -6.78 8.33 -33.79
N GLU A 280 -5.67 7.61 -33.60
CA GLU A 280 -4.63 7.37 -34.61
C GLU A 280 -5.07 6.45 -35.76
N LEU A 281 -6.15 5.67 -35.57
CA LEU A 281 -6.66 4.78 -36.61
C LEU A 281 -7.26 5.54 -37.80
N PRO A 282 -7.35 4.93 -39.00
CA PRO A 282 -8.13 5.48 -40.10
C PRO A 282 -9.59 5.71 -39.71
N ASP A 283 -10.23 6.73 -40.30
CA ASP A 283 -11.62 7.05 -39.98
C ASP A 283 -12.59 5.93 -40.39
N SER A 284 -13.43 5.54 -39.44
CA SER A 284 -14.50 4.55 -39.64
C SER A 284 -15.71 4.89 -38.75
N PRO A 285 -16.93 4.46 -39.11
CA PRO A 285 -18.10 4.60 -38.26
C PRO A 285 -17.88 3.99 -36.86
N ALA A 286 -17.22 2.83 -36.79
CA ALA A 286 -16.88 2.17 -35.54
C ALA A 286 -15.92 3.00 -34.66
N LYS A 287 -14.84 3.55 -35.24
CA LYS A 287 -13.90 4.44 -34.53
C LYS A 287 -14.64 5.62 -33.92
N ASN A 288 -15.42 6.35 -34.72
CA ASN A 288 -16.13 7.55 -34.28
C ASN A 288 -17.13 7.24 -33.15
N LYS A 289 -17.90 6.15 -33.29
CA LYS A 289 -18.84 5.67 -32.26
C LYS A 289 -18.13 5.38 -30.94
N TRP A 290 -17.01 4.64 -30.98
CA TRP A 290 -16.28 4.28 -29.77
C TRP A 290 -15.59 5.49 -29.14
N CYS A 291 -14.93 6.35 -29.91
CA CYS A 291 -14.35 7.59 -29.40
C CYS A 291 -15.41 8.46 -28.72
N GLN A 292 -16.56 8.67 -29.35
CA GLN A 292 -17.66 9.44 -28.76
C GLN A 292 -18.14 8.84 -27.43
N ALA A 293 -18.43 7.52 -27.40
CA ALA A 293 -18.92 6.86 -26.20
C ALA A 293 -17.91 6.91 -25.04
N LEU A 294 -16.62 6.78 -25.34
CA LEU A 294 -15.55 6.85 -24.35
C LEU A 294 -15.31 8.30 -23.86
N ASP A 295 -15.41 9.30 -24.74
CA ASP A 295 -15.33 10.72 -24.38
C ASP A 295 -16.52 11.15 -23.50
N GLU A 296 -17.74 10.68 -23.79
CA GLU A 296 -18.92 10.91 -22.94
C GLU A 296 -18.72 10.31 -21.54
N LEU A 297 -18.20 9.07 -21.48
CA LEU A 297 -17.89 8.38 -20.22
C LEU A 297 -16.82 9.11 -19.41
N ALA A 298 -15.73 9.57 -20.07
CA ALA A 298 -14.71 10.39 -19.44
C ALA A 298 -15.29 11.70 -18.87
N SER A 299 -16.12 12.41 -19.67
CA SER A 299 -16.77 13.65 -19.26
C SER A 299 -17.69 13.47 -18.05
N GLU A 300 -18.43 12.35 -17.98
CA GLU A 300 -19.26 12.06 -16.82
C GLU A 300 -18.41 11.82 -15.56
N VAL A 301 -17.35 11.02 -15.68
CA VAL A 301 -16.45 10.70 -14.56
C VAL A 301 -15.82 11.96 -13.98
N THR A 302 -15.31 12.87 -14.79
CA THR A 302 -14.66 14.12 -14.31
C THR A 302 -15.58 14.99 -13.44
N LYS A 303 -16.90 14.90 -13.63
CA LYS A 303 -17.89 15.66 -12.86
C LYS A 303 -18.21 15.01 -11.52
N LEU A 304 -18.12 13.68 -11.40
CA LEU A 304 -18.57 12.90 -10.24
C LEU A 304 -18.03 13.43 -8.92
N ALA A 305 -16.75 13.78 -8.85
CA ALA A 305 -16.10 14.25 -7.62
C ALA A 305 -16.84 15.41 -6.96
N ASN A 306 -17.38 16.33 -7.76
CA ASN A 306 -17.98 17.59 -7.31
C ASN A 306 -19.52 17.55 -7.19
N LEU A 307 -20.17 16.44 -7.57
CA LEU A 307 -21.62 16.30 -7.46
C LEU A 307 -22.07 16.10 -6.00
N PRO A 308 -23.18 16.73 -5.57
CA PRO A 308 -23.89 16.34 -4.37
C PRO A 308 -24.33 14.87 -4.42
N ILE A 309 -24.52 14.23 -3.26
CA ILE A 309 -24.72 12.78 -3.15
C ILE A 309 -25.92 12.26 -3.93
N VAL A 310 -27.03 13.03 -3.99
CA VAL A 310 -28.23 12.62 -4.73
C VAL A 310 -27.94 12.53 -6.22
N GLU A 311 -27.25 13.53 -6.77
CA GLU A 311 -26.87 13.59 -8.19
C GLU A 311 -25.75 12.58 -8.49
N LYS A 312 -24.75 12.49 -7.60
CA LYS A 312 -23.66 11.51 -7.68
C LYS A 312 -24.17 10.08 -7.77
N ARG A 313 -25.19 9.71 -6.98
CA ARG A 313 -25.81 8.38 -7.05
C ARG A 313 -26.50 8.11 -8.39
N ARG A 314 -27.18 9.10 -8.94
CA ARG A 314 -27.86 8.97 -10.25
C ARG A 314 -26.84 8.85 -11.37
N SER A 315 -25.82 9.72 -11.38
CA SER A 315 -24.74 9.66 -12.36
C SER A 315 -23.94 8.37 -12.24
N PHE A 316 -23.60 7.91 -11.03
CA PHE A 316 -22.93 6.62 -10.90
C PHE A 316 -23.78 5.44 -11.40
N ALA A 317 -25.09 5.42 -11.14
CA ALA A 317 -25.97 4.39 -11.68
C ALA A 317 -26.04 4.44 -13.22
N HIS A 318 -26.06 5.64 -13.81
CA HIS A 318 -25.99 5.81 -15.26
C HIS A 318 -24.65 5.33 -15.83
N LEU A 319 -23.53 5.67 -15.19
CA LEU A 319 -22.20 5.19 -15.55
C LEU A 319 -22.11 3.66 -15.51
N GLU A 320 -22.72 3.02 -14.50
CA GLU A 320 -22.79 1.56 -14.39
C GLU A 320 -23.60 0.92 -15.53
N GLU A 321 -24.73 1.53 -15.90
CA GLU A 321 -25.55 1.10 -17.03
C GLU A 321 -24.79 1.25 -18.36
N THR A 322 -24.20 2.42 -18.60
CA THR A 322 -23.42 2.71 -19.81
C THR A 322 -22.22 1.78 -19.94
N PHE A 323 -21.47 1.55 -18.86
CA PHE A 323 -20.37 0.59 -18.84
C PHE A 323 -20.85 -0.83 -19.22
N THR A 324 -21.95 -1.28 -18.61
CA THR A 324 -22.51 -2.62 -18.88
C THR A 324 -22.99 -2.73 -20.32
N LYS A 325 -23.64 -1.69 -20.86
CA LYS A 325 -24.10 -1.63 -22.25
C LYS A 325 -22.95 -1.68 -23.25
N LEU A 326 -21.85 -0.99 -22.98
CA LEU A 326 -20.68 -0.96 -23.86
C LEU A 326 -19.88 -2.25 -23.81
N THR A 327 -19.70 -2.83 -22.63
CA THR A 327 -18.80 -3.97 -22.43
C THR A 327 -19.46 -5.34 -22.48
N GLY A 328 -20.76 -5.41 -22.17
CA GLY A 328 -21.46 -6.66 -21.86
C GLY A 328 -21.08 -7.28 -20.52
N GLU A 329 -20.22 -6.63 -19.74
CA GLU A 329 -19.70 -7.12 -18.46
C GLU A 329 -20.36 -6.39 -17.27
N PRO A 330 -20.45 -7.02 -16.08
CA PRO A 330 -20.93 -6.34 -14.88
C PRO A 330 -20.04 -5.14 -14.49
N SER A 331 -20.65 -4.01 -14.16
CA SER A 331 -19.99 -2.81 -13.63
C SER A 331 -19.44 -2.93 -12.20
N ARG A 332 -19.60 -4.10 -11.56
CA ARG A 332 -19.07 -4.39 -10.22
C ARG A 332 -18.44 -5.77 -10.20
N ARG A 333 -17.29 -5.90 -9.55
CA ARG A 333 -16.54 -7.17 -9.46
C ARG A 333 -15.97 -7.46 -8.08
N GLY A 334 -15.41 -8.66 -7.91
CA GLY A 334 -14.49 -8.96 -6.81
C GLY A 334 -15.13 -9.03 -5.42
N LYS A 335 -16.35 -9.59 -5.29
CA LYS A 335 -17.05 -9.76 -3.99
C LYS A 335 -16.18 -10.45 -2.91
N ALA A 336 -15.14 -11.20 -3.30
CA ALA A 336 -14.21 -11.89 -2.41
C ALA A 336 -12.71 -11.51 -2.60
N SER A 337 -12.38 -10.56 -3.47
CA SER A 337 -10.98 -10.21 -3.77
C SER A 337 -10.46 -9.11 -2.84
N LEU A 338 -9.29 -9.35 -2.23
CA LEU A 338 -8.56 -8.39 -1.39
C LEU A 338 -7.80 -7.41 -2.30
N TYR A 339 -7.80 -6.12 -1.95
CA TYR A 339 -7.05 -5.08 -2.67
C TYR A 339 -7.37 -4.94 -4.16
N ALA A 340 -8.57 -5.32 -4.59
CA ALA A 340 -9.03 -5.10 -5.95
C ALA A 340 -10.11 -4.01 -5.98
N ASP A 341 -10.07 -3.15 -7.00
CA ASP A 341 -11.14 -2.18 -7.21
C ASP A 341 -12.42 -2.95 -7.57
N ARG A 342 -13.46 -2.72 -6.75
CA ARG A 342 -14.76 -3.38 -6.89
C ARG A 342 -15.70 -2.63 -7.83
N PHE A 343 -15.53 -1.32 -7.93
CA PHE A 343 -16.35 -0.41 -8.72
C PHE A 343 -15.56 0.10 -9.93
N ILE A 344 -16.28 0.60 -10.93
CA ILE A 344 -15.69 1.15 -12.17
C ILE A 344 -15.03 2.51 -11.98
N TYR A 345 -15.23 3.18 -10.85
CA TYR A 345 -14.55 4.43 -10.52
C TYR A 345 -14.09 4.46 -9.06
N TYR A 346 -13.15 5.37 -8.79
CA TYR A 346 -12.72 5.77 -7.45
C TYR A 346 -12.46 7.28 -7.42
N GLU A 347 -12.27 7.83 -6.23
CA GLU A 347 -11.91 9.24 -6.06
C GLU A 347 -10.68 9.37 -5.17
N ASP A 348 -9.89 10.42 -5.40
CA ASP A 348 -8.80 10.84 -4.53
C ASP A 348 -8.82 12.36 -4.35
N ALA A 349 -8.23 12.83 -3.25
CA ALA A 349 -8.26 14.24 -2.88
C ALA A 349 -6.93 14.72 -2.28
N GLN A 350 -6.65 16.00 -2.51
CA GLN A 350 -5.60 16.75 -1.85
C GLN A 350 -6.19 17.52 -0.68
N GLY A 351 -5.56 17.43 0.49
CA GLY A 351 -5.99 18.12 1.71
C GLY A 351 -5.75 19.63 1.68
N HIS A 352 -5.98 20.29 2.80
CA HIS A 352 -5.98 21.76 2.95
C HIS A 352 -4.61 22.37 3.22
N ILE A 353 -3.53 21.59 3.32
CA ILE A 353 -2.19 22.12 3.60
C ILE A 353 -1.61 22.75 2.33
N GLN A 354 -1.37 24.07 2.35
CA GLN A 354 -0.90 24.82 1.19
C GLN A 354 0.62 24.68 1.02
N GLU A 355 1.36 24.96 2.09
CA GLU A 355 2.81 24.80 2.14
C GLU A 355 3.17 24.03 3.41
N PHE A 356 4.14 23.12 3.28
CA PHE A 356 4.63 22.36 4.42
C PHE A 356 6.12 22.07 4.20
N ARG A 357 6.95 22.68 5.04
CA ARG A 357 8.40 22.59 4.99
C ARG A 357 8.93 22.12 6.35
N PHE A 358 9.76 21.11 6.35
CA PHE A 358 10.60 20.79 7.50
C PHE A 358 11.99 21.39 7.30
N GLY A 359 12.49 22.07 8.33
CA GLY A 359 13.82 22.66 8.29
C GLY A 359 14.92 21.68 8.66
N LYS A 360 16.14 22.22 8.78
CA LYS A 360 17.33 21.46 9.16
C LYS A 360 17.19 20.69 10.47
N PRO A 361 16.63 21.26 11.57
CA PRO A 361 16.53 20.54 12.85
C PRO A 361 15.72 19.24 12.76
N PHE A 362 14.67 19.21 11.93
CA PHE A 362 13.86 18.00 11.73
C PHE A 362 14.67 16.85 11.13
N ILE A 363 15.49 17.13 10.12
CA ILE A 363 16.31 16.10 9.48
C ILE A 363 17.41 15.62 10.39
N GLU A 364 18.08 16.52 11.11
CA GLU A 364 19.08 16.14 12.10
C GLU A 364 18.47 15.24 13.18
N ASP A 365 17.24 15.54 13.63
CA ASP A 365 16.49 14.68 14.54
C ASP A 365 16.19 13.30 13.94
N LEU A 366 15.77 13.21 12.68
CA LEU A 366 15.54 11.92 12.03
C LEU A 366 16.85 11.12 11.89
N GLN A 367 17.93 11.76 11.44
CA GLN A 367 19.23 11.11 11.24
C GLN A 367 19.80 10.58 12.56
N THR A 368 19.69 11.35 13.64
CA THR A 368 20.24 10.98 14.95
C THR A 368 19.34 10.01 15.71
N LYS A 369 18.04 10.30 15.82
CA LYS A 369 17.10 9.56 16.69
C LYS A 369 16.58 8.28 16.04
N LEU A 370 16.42 8.20 14.71
CA LEU A 370 15.95 6.96 14.07
C LEU A 370 17.06 5.95 13.80
N ALA A 371 18.33 6.34 13.80
CA ALA A 371 19.44 5.47 13.39
C ALA A 371 19.44 4.12 14.13
N GLY A 372 19.29 4.11 15.46
CA GLY A 372 19.24 2.88 16.25
C GLY A 372 18.08 1.95 15.86
N SER A 373 16.88 2.52 15.68
CA SER A 373 15.69 1.79 15.24
C SER A 373 15.84 1.21 13.84
N LEU A 374 16.43 1.98 12.91
CA LEU A 374 16.64 1.57 11.53
C LEU A 374 17.74 0.52 11.41
N ASN A 375 18.86 0.67 12.12
CA ASN A 375 19.92 -0.33 12.17
C ASN A 375 19.41 -1.67 12.69
N MET A 376 18.65 -1.67 13.78
CA MET A 376 18.03 -2.90 14.31
C MET A 376 17.07 -3.54 13.30
N SER A 377 16.28 -2.72 12.60
CA SER A 377 15.34 -3.19 11.58
C SER A 377 16.06 -3.71 10.32
N ALA A 378 17.23 -3.16 9.99
CA ALA A 378 18.12 -3.60 8.91
C ALA A 378 18.71 -4.96 9.23
N ALA A 379 19.29 -5.13 10.43
CA ALA A 379 19.88 -6.39 10.87
C ALA A 379 18.84 -7.52 10.91
N TYR A 380 17.63 -7.26 11.40
CA TYR A 380 16.54 -8.24 11.33
C TYR A 380 16.12 -8.54 9.88
N GLY A 381 16.07 -7.52 9.02
CA GLY A 381 15.86 -7.66 7.58
C GLY A 381 16.85 -8.61 6.91
N GLU A 382 18.12 -8.50 7.28
CA GLU A 382 19.20 -9.37 6.80
C GLU A 382 19.08 -10.80 7.33
N GLU A 383 18.69 -11.01 8.60
CA GLU A 383 18.38 -12.36 9.12
C GLU A 383 17.32 -13.05 8.23
N ILE A 384 16.26 -12.33 7.86
CA ILE A 384 15.20 -12.86 7.00
C ILE A 384 15.69 -13.07 5.56
N TRP A 385 16.45 -12.13 5.00
CA TRP A 385 17.00 -12.27 3.65
C TRP A 385 17.98 -13.44 3.54
N ALA A 386 18.84 -13.64 4.55
CA ALA A 386 19.77 -14.77 4.61
C ALA A 386 19.03 -16.12 4.65
N TYR A 387 17.93 -16.20 5.40
CA TYR A 387 17.07 -17.38 5.41
C TYR A 387 16.43 -17.64 4.03
N TYR A 388 15.94 -16.60 3.35
CA TYR A 388 15.39 -16.75 1.99
C TYR A 388 16.45 -17.17 0.97
N GLN A 389 17.67 -16.65 1.09
CA GLN A 389 18.83 -17.07 0.29
C GLN A 389 19.17 -18.55 0.53
N GLU A 390 19.09 -19.04 1.77
CA GLU A 390 19.27 -20.46 2.08
C GLU A 390 18.23 -21.35 1.39
N LEU A 391 16.94 -21.02 1.50
CA LEU A 391 15.87 -21.75 0.81
C LEU A 391 16.06 -21.76 -0.70
N GLY A 392 16.47 -20.62 -1.28
CA GLY A 392 16.77 -20.50 -2.71
C GLY A 392 17.95 -21.36 -3.13
N ARG A 393 19.04 -21.41 -2.35
CA ARG A 393 20.24 -22.21 -2.65
C ARG A 393 19.95 -23.69 -2.74
N ASN A 394 19.12 -24.21 -1.83
CA ASN A 394 18.71 -25.63 -1.88
C ASN A 394 18.06 -25.97 -3.23
N VAL A 395 17.14 -25.11 -3.69
CA VAL A 395 16.49 -25.28 -5.00
C VAL A 395 17.47 -25.13 -6.16
N TYR A 396 18.40 -24.17 -6.06
CA TYR A 396 19.41 -23.94 -7.08
C TYR A 396 20.33 -25.15 -7.25
N GLU A 397 20.79 -25.72 -6.14
CA GLU A 397 21.67 -26.90 -6.10
C GLU A 397 20.97 -28.13 -6.67
N ASP A 398 19.72 -28.39 -6.29
CA ASP A 398 18.90 -29.47 -6.86
C ASP A 398 18.81 -29.35 -8.39
N MET A 399 18.52 -28.15 -8.89
CA MET A 399 18.43 -27.90 -10.33
C MET A 399 19.78 -28.04 -11.04
N GLN A 400 20.89 -27.67 -10.40
CA GLN A 400 22.24 -27.87 -10.93
C GLN A 400 22.59 -29.36 -11.04
N VAL A 401 22.20 -30.18 -10.05
CA VAL A 401 22.40 -31.64 -10.11
C VAL A 401 21.57 -32.26 -11.23
N GLU A 402 20.28 -31.90 -11.35
CA GLU A 402 19.41 -32.34 -12.44
C GLU A 402 20.01 -31.99 -13.82
N ALA A 403 20.54 -30.76 -13.98
CA ALA A 403 21.13 -30.30 -15.24
C ALA A 403 22.45 -31.01 -15.62
N ARG A 404 23.21 -31.52 -14.64
CA ARG A 404 24.44 -32.30 -14.89
C ARG A 404 24.16 -33.74 -15.30
N ASN A 405 23.04 -34.30 -14.85
CA ASN A 405 22.62 -35.68 -15.13
C ASN A 405 21.94 -35.82 -16.50
N ASP A 406 21.22 -34.79 -16.94
CA ASP A 406 20.83 -34.63 -18.35
C ASP A 406 22.09 -34.29 -19.19
N GLU A 407 22.21 -34.77 -20.44
CA GLU A 407 23.28 -34.36 -21.38
C GLU A 407 23.25 -32.85 -21.75
N LYS A 408 22.56 -32.01 -20.97
CA LYS A 408 22.47 -30.54 -21.08
C LYS A 408 23.61 -29.86 -20.32
N ARG A 409 24.86 -30.28 -20.53
CA ARG A 409 26.07 -29.69 -19.92
C ARG A 409 26.19 -28.16 -20.09
N GLN A 410 25.55 -27.56 -21.09
CA GLN A 410 25.57 -26.11 -21.30
C GLN A 410 24.85 -25.32 -20.20
N LEU A 411 23.80 -25.86 -19.55
CA LEU A 411 23.03 -25.12 -18.55
C LEU A 411 23.79 -24.96 -17.23
N ALA A 412 24.61 -25.95 -16.86
CA ALA A 412 25.35 -25.96 -15.60
C ALA A 412 26.42 -24.85 -15.52
N ASN A 413 26.97 -24.44 -16.66
CA ASN A 413 28.06 -23.45 -16.73
C ASN A 413 27.59 -22.02 -17.06
N SER A 414 26.31 -21.80 -17.40
CA SER A 414 25.79 -20.50 -17.86
C SER A 414 24.69 -19.89 -16.98
N GLY A 415 24.47 -20.42 -15.78
CA GLY A 415 23.38 -20.02 -14.88
C GLY A 415 22.02 -20.64 -15.22
N ILE A 416 21.11 -20.64 -14.24
CA ILE A 416 19.75 -21.21 -14.37
C ILE A 416 18.79 -20.12 -14.85
N PRO A 417 17.98 -20.33 -15.91
CA PRO A 417 16.98 -19.35 -16.32
C PRO A 417 16.03 -18.95 -15.17
N PHE A 418 15.88 -17.65 -14.92
CA PHE A 418 15.13 -17.15 -13.76
C PHE A 418 13.67 -17.65 -13.75
N SER A 419 13.01 -17.65 -14.91
CA SER A 419 11.65 -18.19 -15.05
C SER A 419 11.52 -19.67 -14.66
N SER A 420 12.54 -20.49 -14.96
CA SER A 420 12.58 -21.90 -14.55
C SER A 420 12.82 -22.05 -13.05
N PHE A 421 13.70 -21.21 -12.50
CA PHE A 421 13.97 -21.17 -11.07
C PHE A 421 12.72 -20.78 -10.26
N ILE A 422 12.01 -19.70 -10.63
CA ILE A 422 10.74 -19.31 -9.99
C ILE A 422 9.75 -20.47 -10.00
N ASN A 423 9.62 -21.18 -11.12
CA ASN A 423 8.67 -22.29 -11.23
C ASN A 423 9.02 -23.45 -10.30
N LYS A 424 10.30 -23.86 -10.22
CA LYS A 424 10.74 -24.90 -9.28
C LYS A 424 10.56 -24.44 -7.84
N LEU A 425 10.96 -23.21 -7.53
CA LEU A 425 10.84 -22.62 -6.20
C LEU A 425 9.40 -22.62 -5.69
N ARG A 426 8.43 -22.26 -6.55
CA ARG A 426 6.98 -22.32 -6.23
C ARG A 426 6.46 -23.75 -6.05
N GLN A 427 7.04 -24.74 -6.72
CA GLN A 427 6.67 -26.14 -6.54
C GLN A 427 7.19 -26.67 -5.19
N THR A 428 8.39 -26.27 -4.79
CA THR A 428 9.01 -26.66 -3.52
C THR A 428 8.39 -25.92 -2.33
N TYR A 429 8.18 -24.61 -2.47
CA TYR A 429 7.61 -23.74 -1.44
C TYR A 429 6.36 -23.03 -1.99
N PRO A 430 5.19 -23.70 -1.96
CA PRO A 430 3.95 -23.12 -2.49
C PRO A 430 3.38 -22.00 -1.61
N ASP A 431 3.70 -22.01 -0.32
CA ASP A 431 3.25 -21.04 0.68
C ASP A 431 4.37 -20.07 1.08
N VAL A 432 4.01 -18.95 1.71
CA VAL A 432 4.99 -18.03 2.30
C VAL A 432 5.72 -18.75 3.44
N PRO A 433 7.06 -18.83 3.42
CA PRO A 433 7.81 -19.50 4.48
C PRO A 433 7.51 -18.89 5.85
N GLN A 434 7.37 -19.74 6.87
CA GLN A 434 7.36 -19.28 8.26
C GLN A 434 8.74 -18.71 8.60
N LEU A 435 8.74 -17.49 9.15
CA LEU A 435 9.97 -16.81 9.53
C LEU A 435 10.50 -17.35 10.87
N PRO A 436 11.81 -17.54 11.03
CA PRO A 436 12.40 -17.90 12.31
C PRO A 436 12.19 -16.78 13.35
N LYS A 437 12.17 -17.13 14.63
CA LYS A 437 12.14 -16.12 15.71
C LYS A 437 13.46 -15.36 15.70
N SER A 438 13.40 -14.03 15.61
CA SER A 438 14.59 -13.18 15.56
C SER A 438 15.41 -13.24 16.86
N SER A 439 16.74 -13.17 16.70
CA SER A 439 17.66 -13.00 17.83
C SER A 439 17.39 -11.69 18.59
N PHE A 440 17.01 -10.63 17.86
CA PHE A 440 16.67 -9.32 18.42
C PHE A 440 15.40 -9.35 19.26
N SER A 441 14.36 -10.09 18.83
CA SER A 441 13.15 -10.30 19.63
C SER A 441 13.50 -10.87 21.00
N ASN A 442 14.30 -11.95 21.04
CA ASN A 442 14.70 -12.58 22.29
C ASN A 442 15.48 -11.63 23.20
N LYS A 443 16.42 -10.86 22.64
CA LYS A 443 17.23 -9.89 23.38
C LYS A 443 16.38 -8.79 24.01
N ILE A 444 15.49 -8.17 23.24
CA ILE A 444 14.65 -7.08 23.74
C ILE A 444 13.63 -7.59 24.75
N GLU A 445 13.02 -8.76 24.51
CA GLU A 445 12.13 -9.40 25.48
C GLU A 445 12.85 -9.71 26.80
N ALA A 446 14.14 -10.08 26.77
CA ALA A 446 14.94 -10.28 27.98
C ALA A 446 15.16 -8.96 28.72
N ILE A 447 15.54 -7.88 28.03
CA ILE A 447 15.71 -6.54 28.63
C ILE A 447 14.39 -6.06 29.27
N ILE A 448 13.26 -6.28 28.60
CA ILE A 448 11.93 -5.94 29.15
C ILE A 448 11.65 -6.74 30.43
N ARG A 449 11.94 -8.05 30.42
CA ARG A 449 11.76 -8.91 31.61
C ARG A 449 12.65 -8.47 32.78
N GLU A 450 13.88 -8.05 32.52
CA GLU A 450 14.81 -7.56 33.55
C GLU A 450 14.36 -6.22 34.14
N LYS A 451 13.84 -5.30 33.31
CA LYS A 451 13.34 -4.00 33.78
C LYS A 451 11.98 -4.08 34.49
N GLY A 452 11.19 -5.11 34.21
CA GLY A 452 9.86 -5.31 34.75
C GLY A 452 8.79 -5.17 33.68
N THR A 453 7.98 -6.21 33.49
CA THR A 453 6.90 -6.24 32.48
C THR A 453 5.73 -5.32 32.80
N GLU A 454 5.66 -4.81 34.03
CA GLU A 454 4.68 -3.84 34.52
C GLU A 454 5.00 -2.39 34.16
N GLN A 455 6.23 -2.10 33.70
CA GLN A 455 6.59 -0.77 33.24
C GLN A 455 5.72 -0.36 32.05
N ARG A 456 5.35 0.92 31.95
CA ARG A 456 4.60 1.48 30.82
C ARG A 456 5.48 1.76 29.62
N VAL A 457 6.71 2.18 29.90
CA VAL A 457 7.68 2.62 28.90
C VAL A 457 9.03 2.03 29.24
N VAL A 458 9.64 1.35 28.27
CA VAL A 458 11.02 0.91 28.31
C VAL A 458 11.81 1.73 27.32
N LYS A 459 12.70 2.58 27.84
CA LYS A 459 13.68 3.33 27.04
C LYS A 459 14.93 2.48 26.82
N LEU A 460 15.39 2.43 25.58
CA LEU A 460 16.59 1.74 25.12
C LEU A 460 17.47 2.74 24.36
N THR A 461 18.78 2.53 24.43
CA THR A 461 19.73 3.22 23.54
C THR A 461 20.20 2.26 22.46
N SER A 462 20.60 2.78 21.31
CA SER A 462 21.26 2.01 20.24
C SER A 462 22.43 1.17 20.76
N ASP A 463 23.24 1.73 21.68
CA ASP A 463 24.34 1.00 22.32
C ASP A 463 23.89 -0.27 23.04
N GLN A 464 22.74 -0.26 23.72
CA GLN A 464 22.22 -1.44 24.42
C GLN A 464 21.81 -2.56 23.44
N LEU A 465 21.44 -2.20 22.21
CA LEU A 465 21.03 -3.15 21.20
C LEU A 465 22.21 -3.91 20.59
N ASN A 466 23.46 -3.43 20.73
CA ASN A 466 24.67 -4.00 20.12
C ASN A 466 24.46 -4.39 18.65
N VAL A 467 23.78 -3.54 17.89
CA VAL A 467 23.51 -3.81 16.47
C VAL A 467 24.70 -3.31 15.67
N PHE A 468 25.40 -4.22 15.01
CA PHE A 468 26.43 -3.83 14.06
C PHE A 468 25.76 -3.24 12.82
N PRO A 469 26.21 -2.08 12.34
CA PRO A 469 25.72 -1.50 11.10
C PRO A 469 25.97 -2.46 9.94
N SER A 470 24.95 -2.66 9.09
CA SER A 470 25.15 -3.43 7.85
C SER A 470 25.98 -2.65 6.84
N ASN A 471 26.79 -3.38 6.06
CA ASN A 471 27.55 -2.87 4.92
C ASN A 471 26.74 -2.84 3.62
N ARG A 472 25.47 -3.25 3.62
CA ARG A 472 24.59 -3.19 2.43
C ARG A 472 23.87 -1.85 2.32
N SER A 473 23.46 -1.50 1.11
CA SER A 473 22.50 -0.41 0.94
C SER A 473 21.08 -0.84 1.34
N PHE A 474 20.32 0.09 1.90
CA PHE A 474 18.92 -0.10 2.28
C PHE A 474 18.06 1.06 1.79
N TYR A 475 16.77 0.78 1.61
CA TYR A 475 15.74 1.80 1.51
C TYR A 475 14.46 1.37 2.21
N SER A 476 13.66 2.35 2.62
CA SER A 476 12.32 2.17 3.11
C SER A 476 11.50 3.44 2.93
N LEU A 477 10.19 3.30 3.04
CA LEU A 477 9.21 4.38 3.06
C LEU A 477 8.46 4.31 4.40
N PRO A 478 9.09 4.71 5.52
CA PRO A 478 8.48 4.66 6.84
C PRO A 478 7.20 5.49 6.96
N ASP A 479 6.26 4.98 7.74
CA ASP A 479 5.12 5.69 8.30
C ASP A 479 5.54 6.27 9.65
N LEU A 480 5.61 7.59 9.73
CA LEU A 480 5.97 8.34 10.93
C LEU A 480 4.74 9.11 11.45
N PHE A 481 4.49 9.06 12.74
CA PHE A 481 3.62 10.04 13.40
C PHE A 481 4.48 11.03 14.17
N LEU A 482 4.07 12.30 14.11
CA LEU A 482 4.62 13.36 14.94
C LEU A 482 3.57 13.69 16.00
N GLN A 483 3.92 13.47 17.25
CA GLN A 483 3.10 13.87 18.38
C GLN A 483 3.57 15.24 18.87
N ALA A 484 2.67 16.23 18.83
CA ALA A 484 2.90 17.60 19.29
C ALA A 484 1.60 18.18 19.84
N GLU A 485 1.66 19.01 20.88
CA GLU A 485 0.45 19.59 21.49
C GLU A 485 -0.34 20.48 20.51
N ASN A 486 0.38 21.22 19.68
CA ASN A 486 -0.16 22.14 18.70
C ASN A 486 0.90 22.47 17.64
N ILE A 487 0.57 23.38 16.71
CA ILE A 487 1.47 23.75 15.63
C ILE A 487 2.70 24.54 16.10
N GLU A 488 2.60 25.25 17.22
CA GLU A 488 3.73 26.00 17.79
C GLU A 488 4.74 25.05 18.44
N ALA A 489 4.26 24.03 19.15
CA ALA A 489 5.11 22.92 19.63
C ALA A 489 5.82 22.21 18.44
N LEU A 490 5.09 21.95 17.35
CA LEU A 490 5.70 21.40 16.13
C LEU A 490 6.77 22.33 15.55
N ARG A 491 6.51 23.64 15.46
CA ARG A 491 7.45 24.66 14.96
C ARG A 491 8.74 24.72 15.78
N ASN A 492 8.62 24.56 17.10
CA ASN A 492 9.74 24.62 18.04
C ASN A 492 10.50 23.29 18.18
N GLY A 493 10.02 22.21 17.54
CA GLY A 493 10.62 20.88 17.65
C GLY A 493 10.28 20.12 18.93
N ASP A 494 9.26 20.58 19.68
CA ASP A 494 8.70 19.87 20.84
C ASP A 494 7.83 18.69 20.37
N VAL A 495 8.49 17.70 19.77
CA VAL A 495 7.83 16.57 19.12
C VAL A 495 8.34 15.23 19.61
N GLN A 496 7.42 14.27 19.73
CA GLN A 496 7.75 12.86 19.87
C GLN A 496 7.53 12.18 18.53
N ILE A 497 8.62 11.63 17.96
CA ILE A 497 8.58 10.85 16.73
C ILE A 497 8.16 9.42 17.05
N ILE A 498 7.25 8.88 16.25
CA ILE A 498 6.72 7.52 16.40
C ILE A 498 6.88 6.81 15.06
N LEU A 499 7.70 5.75 15.05
CA LEU A 499 7.85 4.87 13.90
C LEU A 499 6.70 3.85 13.92
N ALA A 500 5.68 4.09 13.10
CA ALA A 500 4.47 3.25 13.09
C ALA A 500 4.60 2.03 12.20
N LYS A 501 5.26 2.16 11.05
CA LYS A 501 5.48 1.05 10.13
C LYS A 501 6.66 1.32 9.21
N LEU A 502 7.38 0.25 8.84
CA LEU A 502 8.36 0.25 7.75
C LEU A 502 7.75 -0.42 6.51
N HIS A 503 7.95 0.18 5.34
CA HIS A 503 7.56 -0.40 4.06
C HIS A 503 8.78 -0.46 3.15
N HIS A 504 9.02 -1.61 2.51
CA HIS A 504 10.12 -1.78 1.57
C HIS A 504 9.79 -1.19 0.20
N HIS A 505 9.64 0.14 0.14
CA HIS A 505 9.34 0.91 -1.06
C HIS A 505 10.07 2.26 -1.02
N LEU A 506 10.02 3.00 -2.13
CA LEU A 506 10.45 4.39 -2.23
C LEU A 506 9.24 5.29 -2.54
N LEU A 507 9.28 6.53 -2.08
CA LEU A 507 8.37 7.57 -2.56
C LEU A 507 8.74 7.91 -4.00
N MET A 508 7.80 7.70 -4.93
CA MET A 508 8.01 7.85 -6.37
C MET A 508 6.78 8.42 -7.05
N HIS A 509 6.83 8.55 -8.38
CA HIS A 509 5.64 8.88 -9.16
C HIS A 509 4.63 7.73 -9.08
N ASN A 510 3.60 7.93 -8.27
CA ASN A 510 2.57 6.93 -8.01
C ASN A 510 1.28 7.62 -7.54
N TRP A 511 0.26 6.82 -7.26
CA TRP A 511 -1.04 7.31 -6.80
C TRP A 511 -0.97 8.24 -5.57
N MET A 512 0.03 8.12 -4.71
CA MET A 512 0.21 9.00 -3.55
C MET A 512 0.74 10.37 -3.93
N THR A 513 1.50 10.51 -5.01
CA THR A 513 2.11 11.78 -5.45
C THR A 513 1.34 12.43 -6.59
N TYR A 514 0.14 11.91 -6.92
CA TYR A 514 -0.64 12.40 -8.05
C TYR A 514 -1.00 13.90 -7.97
N PHE A 515 -1.33 14.44 -6.79
CA PHE A 515 -1.59 15.88 -6.65
C PHE A 515 -0.36 16.68 -6.24
N TYR A 516 0.80 16.03 -6.12
CA TYR A 516 2.04 16.74 -5.80
C TYR A 516 2.44 17.65 -6.96
N GLN A 517 2.84 18.88 -6.64
CA GLN A 517 3.17 19.88 -7.67
C GLN A 517 4.59 19.68 -8.21
N ASP A 518 5.55 19.39 -7.34
CA ASP A 518 6.97 19.25 -7.70
C ASP A 518 7.37 17.82 -8.09
N LYS A 519 6.52 17.15 -8.89
CA LYS A 519 6.78 15.78 -9.36
C LYS A 519 8.07 15.65 -10.14
N GLU A 520 8.44 16.66 -10.94
CA GLU A 520 9.67 16.62 -11.72
C GLU A 520 10.92 16.66 -10.83
N ARG A 521 10.89 17.42 -9.73
CA ARG A 521 11.98 17.42 -8.74
C ARG A 521 12.05 16.09 -8.02
N LEU A 522 10.90 15.58 -7.57
CA LEU A 522 10.78 14.24 -6.97
C LEU A 522 11.41 13.16 -7.86
N GLU A 523 11.10 13.17 -9.15
CA GLU A 523 11.60 12.19 -10.11
C GLU A 523 13.11 12.33 -10.33
N ARG A 524 13.62 13.55 -10.52
CA ARG A 524 15.07 13.79 -10.64
C ARG A 524 15.84 13.32 -9.42
N ASP A 525 15.37 13.68 -8.22
CA ASP A 525 16.03 13.32 -6.96
C ASP A 525 15.98 11.79 -6.76
N LEU A 526 14.89 11.14 -7.20
CA LEU A 526 14.74 9.68 -7.09
C LEU A 526 15.66 8.94 -8.08
N VAL A 527 15.79 9.42 -9.31
CA VAL A 527 16.74 8.87 -10.29
C VAL A 527 18.17 8.96 -9.75
N GLN A 528 18.55 10.12 -9.18
CA GLN A 528 19.87 10.30 -8.58
C GLN A 528 20.11 9.33 -7.41
N LEU A 529 19.10 9.14 -6.54
CA LEU A 529 19.18 8.18 -5.45
C LEU A 529 19.37 6.74 -5.97
N VAL A 530 18.56 6.30 -6.94
CA VAL A 530 18.67 4.95 -7.51
C VAL A 530 20.03 4.75 -8.17
N GLN A 531 20.52 5.71 -8.94
CA GLN A 531 21.85 5.66 -9.54
C GLN A 531 22.97 5.58 -8.49
N LYS A 532 22.83 6.27 -7.36
CA LYS A 532 23.79 6.20 -6.25
C LYS A 532 23.77 4.81 -5.60
N LEU A 533 22.59 4.26 -5.33
CA LEU A 533 22.44 2.89 -4.80
C LEU A 533 23.05 1.85 -5.74
N ASP A 534 22.76 1.95 -7.03
CA ASP A 534 23.27 1.06 -8.08
C ASP A 534 24.80 1.14 -8.19
N HIS A 535 25.37 2.35 -8.14
CA HIS A 535 26.81 2.56 -8.19
C HIS A 535 27.53 1.96 -6.97
N GLU A 536 27.03 2.24 -5.77
CA GLU A 536 27.63 1.74 -4.53
C GLU A 536 27.57 0.22 -4.45
N ASP A 537 26.45 -0.40 -4.82
CA ASP A 537 26.28 -1.84 -4.74
C ASP A 537 26.84 -2.59 -5.96
N GLY A 538 27.09 -1.91 -7.07
CA GLY A 538 27.51 -2.54 -8.33
C GLY A 538 26.39 -3.36 -9.00
N THR A 539 25.14 -2.99 -8.75
CA THR A 539 23.93 -3.66 -9.25
C THR A 539 23.09 -2.69 -10.07
N VAL A 540 22.02 -3.20 -10.70
CA VAL A 540 20.93 -2.36 -11.25
C VAL A 540 19.63 -2.71 -10.56
N LEU A 541 19.14 -1.81 -9.71
CA LEU A 541 17.83 -1.92 -9.09
C LEU A 541 16.74 -1.70 -10.13
N SER A 542 15.98 -2.76 -10.42
CA SER A 542 15.02 -2.81 -11.52
C SER A 542 13.59 -3.05 -11.02
N GLY A 543 12.66 -2.17 -11.40
CA GLY A 543 11.25 -2.27 -11.03
C GLY A 543 10.50 -3.36 -11.78
N LEU A 544 9.71 -4.19 -11.09
CA LEU A 544 8.88 -5.20 -11.75
C LEU A 544 7.61 -4.58 -12.38
N GLU A 545 7.42 -4.75 -13.70
CA GLU A 545 6.17 -4.40 -14.38
C GLU A 545 5.12 -5.49 -14.20
N ILE A 546 4.15 -5.19 -13.34
CA ILE A 546 3.16 -6.12 -12.84
C ILE A 546 1.73 -5.63 -13.13
N MET A 547 0.80 -6.57 -13.17
CA MET A 547 -0.61 -6.24 -13.40
C MET A 547 -1.18 -5.34 -12.29
N ARG A 548 -1.73 -4.18 -12.68
CA ARG A 548 -2.42 -3.26 -11.77
C ARG A 548 -3.77 -3.83 -11.32
N ARG A 549 -3.90 -4.07 -10.01
CA ARG A 549 -5.10 -4.69 -9.40
C ARG A 549 -6.06 -3.70 -8.76
N ASN A 550 -5.56 -2.52 -8.39
CA ASN A 550 -6.31 -1.45 -7.73
C ASN A 550 -5.92 -0.07 -8.27
N LYS A 551 -6.42 0.98 -7.63
CA LYS A 551 -6.07 2.37 -7.92
C LYS A 551 -4.57 2.67 -7.93
N ALA A 552 -3.73 1.88 -7.25
CA ALA A 552 -2.30 2.13 -7.19
C ALA A 552 -1.62 1.80 -8.53
N TYR A 553 -1.09 2.84 -9.18
CA TYR A 553 -0.05 2.72 -10.21
C TYR A 553 1.31 3.01 -9.58
N TYR A 554 2.37 2.44 -10.16
CA TYR A 554 3.74 2.60 -9.69
C TYR A 554 4.64 2.83 -10.89
N ASP A 555 5.15 4.04 -11.04
CA ASP A 555 6.00 4.42 -12.15
C ASP A 555 7.46 4.42 -11.69
N TYR A 556 8.12 3.26 -11.80
CA TYR A 556 9.52 3.13 -11.41
C TYR A 556 10.42 3.95 -12.36
N PRO A 557 11.40 4.72 -11.86
CA PRO A 557 11.99 5.83 -12.61
C PRO A 557 13.11 5.42 -13.59
N THR A 558 13.70 4.24 -13.44
CA THR A 558 14.86 3.79 -14.23
C THR A 558 14.51 2.51 -15.00
N THR A 559 15.35 1.48 -14.93
CA THR A 559 15.20 0.22 -15.63
C THR A 559 14.08 -0.62 -15.02
N VAL A 560 13.28 -1.28 -15.86
CA VAL A 560 12.18 -2.14 -15.42
C VAL A 560 12.28 -3.55 -15.99
N ILE A 561 11.64 -4.52 -15.34
CA ILE A 561 11.57 -5.91 -15.81
C ILE A 561 10.15 -6.23 -16.27
N GLU A 562 10.04 -6.69 -17.51
CA GLU A 562 8.76 -7.12 -18.09
C GLU A 562 8.34 -8.47 -17.50
N TYR A 563 7.48 -8.43 -16.48
CA TYR A 563 6.99 -9.65 -15.81
C TYR A 563 5.57 -10.03 -16.26
N ALA A 564 4.61 -9.10 -16.12
CA ALA A 564 3.20 -9.35 -16.46
C ALA A 564 2.59 -8.31 -17.39
N GLU A 565 3.10 -7.08 -17.38
CA GLU A 565 2.66 -5.98 -18.25
C GLU A 565 3.85 -5.44 -19.04
N LYS A 566 3.56 -4.77 -20.15
CA LYS A 566 4.58 -4.01 -20.89
C LYS A 566 4.70 -2.60 -20.29
N PRO A 567 5.92 -2.08 -20.13
CA PRO A 567 6.12 -0.69 -19.75
C PRO A 567 5.72 0.25 -20.88
N ASP A 568 5.71 1.55 -20.58
CA ASP A 568 5.69 2.57 -21.62
C ASP A 568 6.95 2.45 -22.52
N SER A 569 6.79 2.71 -23.82
CA SER A 569 7.86 2.58 -24.83
C SER A 569 9.09 3.45 -24.57
N SER A 570 8.95 4.48 -23.73
CA SER A 570 10.05 5.36 -23.32
C SER A 570 10.99 4.75 -22.27
N LYS A 571 10.61 3.64 -21.61
CA LYS A 571 11.41 3.03 -20.54
C LYS A 571 12.37 1.97 -21.04
N GLU A 572 13.57 1.95 -20.48
CA GLU A 572 14.48 0.82 -20.61
C GLU A 572 13.89 -0.41 -19.91
N SER A 573 13.76 -1.53 -20.63
CA SER A 573 13.18 -2.76 -20.10
C SER A 573 14.08 -3.97 -20.30
N ILE A 574 14.09 -4.85 -19.31
CA ILE A 574 14.73 -6.16 -19.34
C ILE A 574 13.65 -7.23 -19.43
N LYS A 575 13.78 -8.17 -20.37
CA LYS A 575 12.85 -9.29 -20.46
C LYS A 575 13.17 -10.30 -19.38
N LEU A 576 12.12 -10.86 -18.75
CA LEU A 576 12.26 -11.93 -17.75
C LEU A 576 13.11 -13.12 -18.22
N THR A 577 13.13 -13.36 -19.53
CA THR A 577 13.81 -14.49 -20.17
C THR A 577 15.28 -14.25 -20.49
N ASP A 578 15.73 -13.00 -20.36
CA ASP A 578 17.14 -12.63 -20.42
C ASP A 578 17.80 -12.65 -19.03
N LEU A 579 17.05 -13.01 -17.99
CA LEU A 579 17.55 -13.13 -16.63
C LEU A 579 17.91 -14.58 -16.26
N ILE A 580 19.06 -14.75 -15.63
CA ILE A 580 19.58 -16.01 -15.10
C ILE A 580 19.93 -15.86 -13.63
N VAL A 581 19.81 -16.95 -12.88
CA VAL A 581 20.25 -17.08 -11.50
C VAL A 581 21.64 -17.70 -11.50
N VAL A 582 22.57 -17.07 -10.79
CA VAL A 582 23.93 -17.55 -10.58
C VAL A 582 24.25 -17.55 -9.09
N ARG A 583 25.35 -18.20 -8.71
CA ARG A 583 25.94 -18.08 -7.37
C ARG A 583 27.16 -17.17 -7.46
N ASN A 584 27.22 -16.14 -6.62
CA ASN A 584 28.37 -15.23 -6.55
C ASN A 584 29.51 -15.81 -5.68
N ASP A 585 30.61 -15.08 -5.56
CA ASP A 585 31.81 -15.53 -4.83
C ASP A 585 31.57 -15.72 -3.32
N ASP A 586 30.65 -14.94 -2.74
CA ASP A 586 30.22 -15.07 -1.34
C ASP A 586 29.25 -16.25 -1.12
N GLY A 587 28.90 -16.98 -2.18
CA GLY A 587 27.97 -18.10 -2.14
C GLY A 587 26.49 -17.71 -2.09
N HIS A 588 26.15 -16.44 -2.26
CA HIS A 588 24.77 -15.96 -2.40
C HIS A 588 24.26 -16.17 -3.83
N LEU A 589 22.93 -16.31 -3.97
CA LEU A 589 22.28 -16.30 -5.27
C LEU A 589 22.08 -14.86 -5.74
N GLU A 590 22.45 -14.63 -6.99
CA GLU A 590 22.33 -13.34 -7.68
C GLU A 590 21.54 -13.52 -8.99
N LEU A 591 20.80 -12.48 -9.36
CA LEU A 591 20.12 -12.39 -10.64
C LEU A 591 21.01 -11.60 -11.60
N GLN A 592 21.29 -12.15 -12.78
CA GLN A 592 22.11 -11.49 -13.80
C GLN A 592 21.39 -11.41 -15.13
N GLU A 593 21.67 -10.35 -15.87
CA GLU A 593 21.33 -10.26 -17.28
C GLU A 593 22.30 -11.12 -18.10
N LYS A 594 21.75 -12.08 -18.84
CA LYS A 594 22.51 -13.16 -19.52
C LYS A 594 23.61 -12.66 -20.46
N ASN A 595 23.38 -11.56 -21.17
CA ASN A 595 24.28 -11.10 -22.23
C ASN A 595 25.37 -10.15 -21.73
N THR A 596 25.09 -9.42 -20.65
CA THR A 596 25.98 -8.39 -20.09
C THR A 596 26.66 -8.85 -18.80
N SER A 597 26.18 -9.95 -18.20
CA SER A 597 26.53 -10.40 -16.85
C SER A 597 26.33 -9.33 -15.78
N ARG A 598 25.49 -8.32 -16.08
CA ARG A 598 25.16 -7.23 -15.17
C ARG A 598 24.30 -7.77 -14.01
N PRO A 599 24.70 -7.57 -12.75
CA PRO A 599 23.89 -7.92 -11.58
C PRO A 599 22.61 -7.08 -11.52
N ILE A 600 21.49 -7.74 -11.24
CA ILE A 600 20.16 -7.13 -11.17
C ILE A 600 19.58 -7.36 -9.77
N GLU A 601 19.02 -6.31 -9.18
CA GLU A 601 18.22 -6.42 -7.96
C GLU A 601 16.77 -6.02 -8.26
N LEU A 602 15.82 -6.70 -7.61
CA LEU A 602 14.41 -6.47 -7.86
C LEU A 602 13.85 -5.39 -6.93
N TYR A 603 13.26 -4.35 -7.50
CA TYR A 603 12.32 -3.48 -6.81
C TYR A 603 10.90 -4.03 -6.96
N VAL A 604 10.30 -4.43 -5.83
CA VAL A 604 8.96 -5.02 -5.79
C VAL A 604 7.94 -3.94 -5.45
N PRO A 605 7.08 -3.50 -6.39
CA PRO A 605 6.19 -2.34 -6.16
C PRO A 605 4.96 -2.66 -5.29
N LEU A 606 4.62 -3.94 -5.10
CA LEU A 606 3.45 -4.35 -4.32
C LEU A 606 3.82 -4.79 -2.90
N ALA A 607 3.23 -4.10 -1.94
CA ALA A 607 3.38 -4.39 -0.51
C ALA A 607 2.98 -5.82 -0.09
N ASP A 608 2.07 -6.49 -0.80
CA ASP A 608 1.70 -7.87 -0.53
C ASP A 608 2.63 -8.90 -1.21
N GLN A 609 3.57 -8.45 -2.04
CA GLN A 609 4.56 -9.29 -2.73
C GLN A 609 5.99 -9.11 -2.20
N VAL A 610 6.26 -8.13 -1.33
CA VAL A 610 7.61 -7.92 -0.77
C VAL A 610 8.15 -9.14 -0.01
N HIS A 611 7.27 -9.97 0.57
CA HIS A 611 7.64 -11.22 1.23
C HIS A 611 7.52 -12.45 0.33
N TYR A 612 7.14 -12.28 -0.94
CA TYR A 612 7.02 -13.39 -1.88
C TYR A 612 8.42 -13.90 -2.21
N LEU A 613 8.73 -15.12 -1.75
CA LEU A 613 10.06 -15.72 -1.78
C LEU A 613 10.81 -15.54 -3.11
N PRO A 614 10.20 -15.79 -4.30
CA PRO A 614 10.90 -15.62 -5.58
C PRO A 614 11.32 -14.18 -5.92
N PHE A 615 10.73 -13.16 -5.28
CA PHE A 615 11.16 -11.78 -5.45
C PHE A 615 12.04 -11.31 -4.28
N ALA A 616 11.64 -11.65 -3.05
CA ALA A 616 12.30 -11.19 -1.82
C ALA A 616 13.78 -11.61 -1.70
N MET A 617 14.17 -12.76 -2.28
CA MET A 617 15.58 -13.18 -2.24
C MET A 617 16.48 -12.41 -3.20
N PHE A 618 15.92 -11.85 -4.28
CA PHE A 618 16.64 -11.06 -5.29
C PHE A 618 16.38 -9.55 -5.17
N SER A 619 15.64 -9.11 -4.14
CA SER A 619 15.56 -7.70 -3.75
C SER A 619 16.63 -7.37 -2.71
N LYS A 620 16.85 -6.07 -2.47
CA LYS A 620 17.60 -5.64 -1.29
C LYS A 620 16.92 -6.16 -0.01
N PRO A 621 17.67 -6.43 1.09
CA PRO A 621 17.07 -6.81 2.36
C PRO A 621 16.03 -5.78 2.83
N MET A 622 14.93 -6.26 3.39
CA MET A 622 13.82 -5.41 3.80
C MET A 622 14.09 -4.76 5.16
N LEU A 623 13.73 -3.48 5.34
CA LEU A 623 13.63 -2.91 6.67
C LEU A 623 12.34 -3.37 7.35
N LEU A 624 12.46 -4.17 8.41
CA LEU A 624 11.33 -4.81 9.08
C LEU A 624 11.24 -4.42 10.56
N HIS A 625 10.02 -4.22 11.05
CA HIS A 625 9.80 -4.13 12.49
C HIS A 625 10.09 -5.48 13.14
N VAL A 626 10.97 -5.47 14.14
CA VAL A 626 11.24 -6.62 14.99
C VAL A 626 9.97 -6.95 15.78
N PRO A 627 9.42 -8.17 15.70
CA PRO A 627 8.25 -8.54 16.47
C PRO A 627 8.64 -8.71 17.95
N ILE A 628 8.11 -7.88 18.84
CA ILE A 628 8.45 -7.89 20.27
C ILE A 628 7.19 -8.08 21.11
N SER A 629 7.20 -9.07 22.00
CA SER A 629 6.10 -9.34 22.95
C SER A 629 6.63 -9.89 24.27
N SER A 630 6.23 -9.27 25.39
CA SER A 630 6.52 -9.76 26.74
C SER A 630 5.35 -10.50 27.40
N GLY A 631 4.40 -11.00 26.60
CA GLY A 631 3.24 -11.77 27.08
C GLY A 631 1.96 -10.93 27.11
N LYS A 632 1.25 -10.93 28.25
CA LYS A 632 -0.04 -10.23 28.39
C LYS A 632 0.08 -8.72 28.19
N HIS A 633 1.16 -8.12 28.68
CA HIS A 633 1.45 -6.70 28.56
C HIS A 633 2.84 -6.51 27.95
N THR A 634 2.95 -5.62 26.97
CA THR A 634 4.23 -5.18 26.42
C THR A 634 4.34 -3.66 26.53
N PRO A 635 5.35 -3.13 27.23
CA PRO A 635 5.56 -1.69 27.38
C PRO A 635 5.70 -1.00 26.02
N ARG A 636 5.47 0.32 26.01
CA ARG A 636 5.97 1.17 24.94
C ARG A 636 7.49 1.05 24.87
N ILE A 637 8.02 0.80 23.68
CA ILE A 637 9.46 0.70 23.46
C ILE A 637 9.93 1.97 22.77
N VAL A 638 10.85 2.66 23.43
CA VAL A 638 11.47 3.89 22.92
C VAL A 638 12.96 3.60 22.68
N ILE A 639 13.44 3.83 21.47
CA ILE A 639 14.85 3.67 21.09
C ILE A 639 15.36 5.04 20.65
N ASP A 640 16.39 5.56 21.31
CA ASP A 640 17.01 6.85 21.00
C ASP A 640 15.96 7.98 20.88
N ASP A 641 15.02 8.03 21.83
CA ASP A 641 13.89 8.94 21.88
C ASP A 641 12.87 8.84 20.74
N VAL A 642 12.89 7.77 19.94
CA VAL A 642 11.80 7.41 19.00
C VAL A 642 10.93 6.31 19.58
N VAL A 643 9.61 6.46 19.52
CA VAL A 643 8.69 5.34 19.83
C VAL A 643 8.76 4.32 18.69
N TYR A 644 9.44 3.19 18.94
CA TYR A 644 9.57 2.08 18.00
C TYR A 644 8.35 1.16 18.04
N GLN A 645 7.76 0.99 19.21
CA GLN A 645 6.56 0.19 19.43
C GLN A 645 5.67 0.86 20.48
N ARG A 646 4.39 1.05 20.13
CA ARG A 646 3.34 1.48 21.06
C ARG A 646 3.14 0.43 22.16
N GLU A 647 2.67 0.85 23.32
CA GLU A 647 2.26 -0.04 24.40
C GLU A 647 1.11 -0.95 23.96
N ARG A 648 1.15 -2.23 24.37
CA ARG A 648 0.20 -3.25 23.92
C ARG A 648 -0.24 -4.19 25.03
N TRP A 649 -1.47 -4.68 24.91
CA TRP A 649 -2.03 -5.76 25.72
C TRP A 649 -2.57 -6.88 24.83
N PHE A 650 -2.39 -8.12 25.27
CA PHE A 650 -2.89 -9.31 24.61
C PHE A 650 -3.90 -10.03 25.51
N PHE A 651 -5.05 -10.39 24.94
CA PHE A 651 -6.08 -11.14 25.64
C PHE A 651 -6.68 -12.24 24.76
N TYR A 652 -6.91 -13.40 25.38
CA TYR A 652 -7.87 -14.38 24.85
C TYR A 652 -9.29 -13.86 25.07
N THR A 653 -10.12 -13.88 24.03
CA THR A 653 -11.43 -13.23 24.07
C THR A 653 -12.42 -13.93 24.98
N LYS A 654 -12.32 -15.26 25.16
CA LYS A 654 -13.29 -16.05 25.93
C LYS A 654 -13.61 -15.45 27.31
N GLN A 655 -12.58 -15.09 28.08
CA GLN A 655 -12.75 -14.52 29.42
C GLN A 655 -13.46 -13.15 29.37
N LEU A 656 -13.12 -12.32 28.39
CA LEU A 656 -13.74 -11.01 28.21
C LEU A 656 -15.17 -11.10 27.67
N VAL A 657 -15.46 -12.10 26.83
CA VAL A 657 -16.81 -12.42 26.38
C VAL A 657 -17.67 -12.75 27.58
N ASP A 658 -17.25 -13.70 28.43
CA ASP A 658 -18.01 -14.09 29.64
C ASP A 658 -18.31 -12.89 30.55
N LEU A 659 -17.36 -11.94 30.67
CA LEU A 659 -17.52 -10.73 31.47
C LEU A 659 -18.49 -9.72 30.86
N PHE A 660 -18.47 -9.50 29.54
CA PHE A 660 -19.08 -8.31 28.94
C PHE A 660 -20.24 -8.59 27.99
N HIS A 661 -20.34 -9.75 27.35
CA HIS A 661 -21.22 -9.93 26.18
C HIS A 661 -22.73 -9.77 26.48
N GLN A 662 -23.16 -10.08 27.70
CA GLN A 662 -24.56 -9.91 28.14
C GLN A 662 -24.82 -8.54 28.77
N LEU A 663 -23.78 -7.77 29.09
CA LEU A 663 -23.93 -6.48 29.75
C LEU A 663 -24.41 -5.41 28.77
N GLN A 664 -25.26 -4.51 29.25
CA GLN A 664 -25.80 -3.40 28.48
C GLN A 664 -25.92 -2.15 29.36
N GLY A 665 -26.13 -1.01 28.72
CA GLY A 665 -26.42 0.24 29.41
C GLY A 665 -25.29 0.70 30.36
N PRO A 666 -25.62 1.35 31.48
CA PRO A 666 -24.62 1.86 32.41
C PRO A 666 -23.83 0.75 33.13
N LEU A 667 -24.38 -0.47 33.23
CA LEU A 667 -23.66 -1.60 33.82
C LEU A 667 -22.47 -2.02 32.95
N LEU A 668 -22.63 -2.00 31.62
CA LEU A 668 -21.52 -2.23 30.69
C LEU A 668 -20.43 -1.17 30.86
N LEU A 669 -20.80 0.12 30.90
CA LEU A 669 -19.85 1.23 31.12
C LEU A 669 -19.05 1.03 32.41
N LYS A 670 -19.75 0.77 33.52
CA LYS A 670 -19.11 0.54 34.83
C LYS A 670 -18.14 -0.64 34.80
N LYS A 671 -18.59 -1.81 34.31
CA LYS A 671 -17.80 -3.05 34.37
C LYS A 671 -16.59 -3.02 33.45
N VAL A 672 -16.72 -2.43 32.27
CA VAL A 672 -15.58 -2.26 31.36
C VAL A 672 -14.58 -1.26 31.92
N GLU A 673 -15.05 -0.17 32.56
CA GLU A 673 -14.15 0.80 33.19
C GLU A 673 -13.40 0.22 34.40
N GLU A 674 -14.08 -0.56 35.27
CA GLU A 674 -13.44 -1.30 36.37
C GLU A 674 -12.35 -2.23 35.84
N TRP A 675 -12.63 -2.98 34.78
CA TRP A 675 -11.65 -3.87 34.13
C TRP A 675 -10.50 -3.09 33.50
N ARG A 676 -10.79 -2.01 32.75
CA ARG A 676 -9.79 -1.15 32.12
C ARG A 676 -8.80 -0.61 33.17
N GLN A 677 -9.31 -0.11 34.29
CA GLN A 677 -8.50 0.39 35.39
C GLN A 677 -7.64 -0.71 36.02
N ALA A 678 -8.21 -1.89 36.25
CA ALA A 678 -7.49 -3.03 36.81
C ALA A 678 -6.34 -3.52 35.87
N GLU A 679 -6.55 -3.46 34.56
CA GLU A 679 -5.55 -3.81 33.55
C GLU A 679 -4.59 -2.66 33.19
N GLY A 680 -4.84 -1.44 33.72
CA GLY A 680 -4.08 -0.24 33.41
C GLY A 680 -4.23 0.25 31.96
N ILE A 681 -5.24 -0.15 31.21
CA ILE A 681 -5.36 0.19 29.78
C ILE A 681 -5.74 1.67 29.62
N PRO A 682 -5.18 2.46 28.68
CA PRO A 682 -5.59 3.85 28.43
C PRO A 682 -7.08 3.98 28.06
N GLU A 683 -7.65 5.18 28.22
CA GLU A 683 -9.06 5.45 27.90
C GLU A 683 -9.38 5.22 26.41
N VAL A 684 -8.44 5.58 25.53
CA VAL A 684 -8.61 5.50 24.08
C VAL A 684 -7.54 4.60 23.49
N VAL A 685 -7.97 3.57 22.77
CA VAL A 685 -7.12 2.50 22.26
C VAL A 685 -7.55 2.04 20.87
N TYR A 686 -6.68 1.27 20.25
CA TYR A 686 -6.96 0.51 19.04
C TYR A 686 -7.06 -0.98 19.39
N ILE A 687 -8.18 -1.63 19.08
CA ILE A 687 -8.38 -3.07 19.30
C ILE A 687 -8.36 -3.81 17.96
N LYS A 688 -7.46 -4.79 17.81
CA LYS A 688 -7.35 -5.67 16.65
C LYS A 688 -7.64 -7.11 17.06
N GLY A 689 -8.64 -7.72 16.42
CA GLY A 689 -8.90 -9.17 16.56
C GLY A 689 -8.03 -10.02 15.62
N SER A 690 -7.86 -11.30 15.96
CA SER A 690 -7.11 -12.30 15.17
C SER A 690 -7.51 -12.37 13.70
N ASP A 691 -8.82 -12.28 13.42
CA ASP A 691 -9.41 -12.49 12.10
C ASP A 691 -9.71 -11.17 11.37
N VAL A 692 -9.40 -10.03 12.00
CA VAL A 692 -9.62 -8.71 11.42
C VAL A 692 -8.31 -8.08 10.96
N ARG A 693 -8.31 -7.62 9.71
CA ARG A 693 -7.13 -7.02 9.09
C ARG A 693 -6.67 -5.70 9.73
N LYS A 694 -7.59 -4.86 10.20
CA LYS A 694 -7.31 -3.50 10.68
C LYS A 694 -7.89 -3.31 12.09
N PRO A 695 -7.18 -2.61 13.00
CA PRO A 695 -7.69 -2.33 14.34
C PRO A 695 -8.93 -1.43 14.28
N TYR A 696 -9.76 -1.45 15.32
CA TYR A 696 -10.86 -0.52 15.53
C TYR A 696 -10.50 0.46 16.63
N TRP A 697 -10.84 1.72 16.44
CA TRP A 697 -10.77 2.71 17.51
C TRP A 697 -11.85 2.43 18.57
N VAL A 698 -11.45 2.44 19.84
CA VAL A 698 -12.33 2.24 20.99
C VAL A 698 -12.00 3.27 22.05
N ASP A 699 -13.03 3.91 22.57
CA ASP A 699 -12.97 4.84 23.69
C ASP A 699 -13.88 4.28 24.78
N PHE A 700 -13.28 3.92 25.92
CA PHE A 700 -14.01 3.23 26.98
C PHE A 700 -15.13 4.07 27.61
N LYS A 701 -15.15 5.40 27.36
CA LYS A 701 -16.26 6.29 27.73
C LYS A 701 -17.34 6.45 26.65
N ASN A 702 -17.12 5.93 25.45
CA ASN A 702 -18.07 5.95 24.35
C ASN A 702 -18.85 4.63 24.25
N TYR A 703 -20.14 4.68 24.59
CA TYR A 703 -21.01 3.50 24.63
C TYR A 703 -21.14 2.78 23.27
N PHE A 704 -21.15 3.51 22.15
CA PHE A 704 -21.20 2.90 20.81
C PHE A 704 -19.93 2.11 20.50
N SER A 705 -18.78 2.59 20.97
CA SER A 705 -17.51 1.90 20.81
C SER A 705 -17.39 0.66 21.71
N LEU A 706 -17.96 0.67 22.92
CA LEU A 706 -18.04 -0.52 23.77
C LEU A 706 -18.92 -1.61 23.13
N GLU A 707 -20.02 -1.21 22.51
CA GLU A 707 -20.86 -2.15 21.80
C GLU A 707 -20.16 -2.73 20.55
N LEU A 708 -19.26 -1.97 19.92
CA LEU A 708 -18.37 -2.48 18.87
C LEU A 708 -17.31 -3.43 19.44
N MET A 709 -16.69 -3.10 20.57
CA MET A 709 -15.77 -3.98 21.29
C MET A 709 -16.40 -5.33 21.61
N GLN A 710 -17.64 -5.37 22.14
CA GLN A 710 -18.35 -6.63 22.36
C GLN A 710 -18.47 -7.48 21.09
N GLN A 711 -18.67 -6.85 19.92
CA GLN A 711 -18.74 -7.57 18.65
C GLN A 711 -17.36 -8.12 18.25
N ILE A 712 -16.29 -7.32 18.39
CA ILE A 712 -14.92 -7.76 18.12
C ILE A 712 -14.57 -8.97 18.99
N LEU A 713 -14.92 -8.94 20.29
CA LEU A 713 -14.68 -10.04 21.21
C LEU A 713 -15.40 -11.33 20.81
N LEU A 714 -16.63 -11.24 20.28
CA LEU A 714 -17.41 -12.41 19.87
C LEU A 714 -16.93 -13.03 18.54
N GLU A 715 -16.33 -12.22 17.67
CA GLU A 715 -15.93 -12.62 16.31
C GLU A 715 -14.48 -13.12 16.21
N ASN A 716 -13.72 -13.10 17.31
CA ASN A 716 -12.28 -13.41 17.32
C ASN A 716 -11.92 -14.27 18.53
N ASN A 717 -10.84 -15.05 18.45
CA ASN A 717 -10.32 -15.84 19.57
C ASN A 717 -9.32 -15.06 20.43
N GLU A 718 -8.63 -14.11 19.81
CA GLU A 718 -7.58 -13.31 20.42
C GLU A 718 -7.76 -11.84 20.01
N ILE A 719 -7.42 -10.94 20.91
CA ILE A 719 -7.32 -9.52 20.62
C ILE A 719 -5.97 -8.96 21.07
N THR A 720 -5.44 -8.03 20.28
CA THR A 720 -4.39 -7.11 20.69
C THR A 720 -5.00 -5.73 20.86
N ILE A 721 -4.74 -5.11 22.00
CA ILE A 721 -5.08 -3.72 22.30
C ILE A 721 -3.78 -2.92 22.22
N GLU A 722 -3.76 -1.84 21.45
CA GLU A 722 -2.66 -0.88 21.39
C GLU A 722 -3.14 0.47 21.89
N GLU A 723 -2.29 1.22 22.59
CA GLU A 723 -2.59 2.61 22.92
C GLU A 723 -2.81 3.47 21.65
N MET A 724 -3.67 4.50 21.75
CA MET A 724 -3.77 5.53 20.71
C MET A 724 -2.60 6.50 20.84
N LEU A 725 -1.67 6.46 19.88
CA LEU A 725 -0.51 7.36 19.83
C LEU A 725 -0.28 7.87 18.38
N PRO A 726 -0.26 9.18 18.09
CA PRO A 726 -0.41 10.30 19.01
C PRO A 726 -1.73 10.27 19.77
N ASP A 727 -1.69 10.67 21.04
CA ASP A 727 -2.89 10.68 21.86
C ASP A 727 -3.82 11.85 21.43
N PRO A 728 -5.11 11.81 21.84
CA PRO A 728 -6.09 12.80 21.43
C PRO A 728 -5.77 14.27 21.72
N HIS A 729 -4.87 14.56 22.66
CA HIS A 729 -4.46 15.93 23.01
C HIS A 729 -3.35 16.46 22.11
N HIS A 730 -2.69 15.60 21.35
CA HIS A 730 -1.53 15.94 20.54
C HIS A 730 -1.78 15.78 19.03
N LEU A 731 -3.04 15.90 18.62
CA LEU A 731 -3.43 15.97 17.21
C LEU A 731 -3.23 17.40 16.70
N TRP A 732 -2.00 17.74 16.34
CA TRP A 732 -1.60 19.10 15.95
C TRP A 732 -2.21 19.58 14.62
N LEU A 733 -2.54 18.66 13.70
CA LEU A 733 -3.15 19.03 12.42
C LEU A 733 -4.62 19.40 12.62
N LYS A 734 -4.96 20.67 12.35
CA LYS A 734 -6.32 21.20 12.49
C LYS A 734 -6.87 21.69 11.15
N SER A 735 -8.17 21.55 10.99
CA SER A 735 -8.97 22.21 9.94
C SER A 735 -10.11 23.00 10.61
N ARG A 736 -10.95 23.68 9.82
CA ARG A 736 -12.17 24.31 10.35
C ARG A 736 -13.14 23.32 10.99
N LYS A 737 -13.03 22.02 10.66
CA LYS A 737 -13.90 20.96 11.19
C LYS A 737 -13.42 20.40 12.53
N GLY A 738 -12.15 20.57 12.87
CA GLY A 738 -11.55 20.02 14.10
C GLY A 738 -10.15 19.47 13.87
N SER A 739 -9.75 18.57 14.77
CA SER A 739 -8.41 17.97 14.81
C SER A 739 -8.37 16.67 14.01
N HIS A 740 -7.26 16.43 13.32
CA HIS A 740 -7.08 15.29 12.43
C HIS A 740 -5.86 14.48 12.86
N SER A 741 -6.00 13.16 12.85
CA SER A 741 -4.82 12.31 12.86
C SER A 741 -4.11 12.47 11.52
N CYS A 742 -2.79 12.48 11.54
CA CYS A 742 -1.99 12.51 10.33
C CYS A 742 -0.71 11.69 10.48
N GLU A 743 -0.24 11.15 9.37
CA GLU A 743 0.93 10.30 9.28
C GLU A 743 1.78 10.79 8.11
N LEU A 744 3.06 10.99 8.40
CA LEU A 744 4.10 11.39 7.48
C LEU A 744 4.70 10.15 6.83
N ARG A 745 4.91 10.22 5.51
CA ARG A 745 5.55 9.17 4.73
C ARG A 745 6.65 9.77 3.87
N MET A 746 7.89 9.41 4.18
CA MET A 746 9.11 9.95 3.57
C MET A 746 10.10 8.82 3.32
N SER A 747 10.80 8.81 2.19
CA SER A 747 11.80 7.76 1.96
C SER A 747 13.01 7.96 2.88
N VAL A 748 13.56 6.86 3.35
CA VAL A 748 14.84 6.78 4.07
C VAL A 748 15.72 5.77 3.35
N TYR A 749 17.03 6.02 3.31
CA TYR A 749 17.98 5.12 2.70
C TYR A 749 19.32 5.13 3.43
N LYS A 750 20.09 4.08 3.21
CA LYS A 750 21.48 3.93 3.63
C LYS A 750 22.26 3.40 2.45
N LEU A 751 23.47 3.89 2.25
CA LEU A 751 24.39 3.36 1.24
C LEU A 751 25.29 2.30 1.86
N GLY A 752 25.59 1.28 1.08
CA GLY A 752 26.51 0.22 1.46
C GLY A 752 27.94 0.72 1.61
N ILE A 753 28.75 -0.05 2.33
CA ILE A 753 30.18 0.20 2.49
C ILE A 753 30.89 -0.93 1.74
N LYS A 754 31.57 -0.60 0.64
CA LYS A 754 32.54 -1.51 0.04
C LYS A 754 33.76 -1.57 0.96
N GLU A 755 34.03 -2.72 1.56
CA GLU A 755 35.35 -2.97 2.13
C GLU A 755 36.33 -2.90 0.95
N VAL A 756 37.13 -1.83 0.90
CA VAL A 756 38.26 -1.76 -0.02
C VAL A 756 39.20 -2.87 0.43
N SER A 757 39.19 -4.00 -0.28
CA SER A 757 40.21 -5.01 -0.08
C SER A 757 41.58 -4.34 -0.29
N GLU A 758 42.33 -4.13 0.78
CA GLU A 758 43.72 -3.66 0.73
C GLU A 758 44.60 -4.79 0.19
N HIS A 759 44.36 -5.24 -1.04
CA HIS A 759 45.29 -6.11 -1.77
C HIS A 759 45.60 -5.44 -3.10
N ALA A 760 46.52 -4.47 -3.02
CA ALA A 760 47.29 -3.94 -4.14
C ALA A 760 48.36 -4.95 -4.58
#